data_AF-A0A8H7GEX2-F1
#
_entry.id   AF-A0A8H7GEX2-F1
#
_cell.length_a   1.000
_cell.length_b   1.000
_cell.length_c   1.000
_cell.angle_alpha   90.00
_cell.angle_beta   90.00
_cell.angle_gamma   90.00
#
_symmetry.space_group_name_H-M   'P 1'
#
loop_
_entity.id
_entity.type
_entity.pdbx_description
1 polymer ?
#
loop_
_entity_poly.entity_id
_entity_poly.type
_entity_poly.pdbx_seq_one_letter_code
_entity_poly.pdbx_strand_id
1 'polypeptide(L)'
;MNSLAQGAPKTISSVADFYYTCQVRSSAHVARSTPLEKAIPPFPFLCMSASALRLGLAPCSRGRLKINFDTQRVWSYTKSHFSAAVSLDLADHPAAQALARIPYPRIEPDHSIFEDLSDEYSLQGNAVSTSASSSTPVETLVQAVKDKQWEHADALRRELVETGTSIPHHRCFEDAALSALSTHSPELFAAWLELIPDFHAHGKPRQFRFLRARLFADAPANLESIMNFAFVTTDKRLGRYVCTQAAANVVRHAPPQVAHEFLFELRRRMLVKAVGKHSQGRARRIKELFSVAVRTHASAGRLDHGVALLQAARKEGISISGFTYTMLLQRLSLAGDGTRFQAVQVLTPAHVLAELSAAYAQTTPESSPPISISSASPAARLRALNNSIKSPSHRRRAPSSSTSLSTHDLSQFIHDYTIHRPPLSPRSLQLNAIELLRRRASRAGARAAATFALAEMLAHHRRHEHREVLSAFMRSFHVVGVPTDTPLHVDAPAESYTKTSLGARGKLWPGRKHTALVWSAMVSLNVAQGSTPEHGQKLVDALYAELLTQARAPRTASHTVDSAHFTAFLSAFARTRGPPGAARIMSDMHALALAPPAAHWAIVLRALAERGAAEQVWGLLDAMEGPQGANGFPEASIATHTAVLKGFVRAERLAEGREVARRIEARYGYVRGARARTEEALRGLEALERRLEEERELAEGYLEHRAAA
;
A
#
# COMPACT_ATOMS: atom_id res chain seq x y z
N MET A 1 -58.83 22.43 4.17
CA MET A 1 -58.87 23.19 5.44
C MET A 1 -57.93 22.47 6.37
N ASN A 2 -56.84 22.97 6.92
CA ASN A 2 -56.09 24.23 7.04
C ASN A 2 -55.11 23.88 8.18
N SER A 3 -53.91 24.36 8.39
CA SER A 3 -52.90 25.17 7.74
C SER A 3 -51.95 25.51 8.91
N LEU A 4 -50.64 25.55 8.65
CA LEU A 4 -49.63 26.36 9.35
C LEU A 4 -49.21 26.00 10.80
N ALA A 5 -47.90 25.71 10.96
CA ALA A 5 -46.92 26.65 11.52
C ALA A 5 -45.49 26.04 11.37
N GLN A 6 -44.62 26.61 10.53
CA GLN A 6 -43.48 27.50 10.89
C GLN A 6 -42.41 26.77 11.74
N GLY A 7 -41.15 26.64 11.35
CA GLY A 7 -40.28 27.53 10.59
C GLY A 7 -39.14 28.00 11.52
N ALA A 8 -37.94 27.42 11.41
CA ALA A 8 -36.76 27.86 12.16
C ALA A 8 -35.51 27.90 11.25
N PRO A 9 -34.58 28.85 11.46
CA PRO A 9 -33.82 29.47 10.38
C PRO A 9 -32.47 28.80 10.06
N LYS A 10 -32.09 28.89 8.78
CA LYS A 10 -30.74 28.60 8.28
C LYS A 10 -29.79 29.73 8.71
N THR A 11 -28.79 29.39 9.51
CA THR A 11 -27.63 30.24 9.78
C THR A 11 -26.67 30.17 8.59
N ILE A 12 -26.55 31.28 7.86
CA ILE A 12 -25.51 31.54 6.86
C ILE A 12 -24.29 32.06 7.64
N SER A 13 -23.26 31.22 7.78
CA SER A 13 -21.95 31.64 8.29
C SER A 13 -21.13 32.20 7.14
N SER A 14 -21.06 33.52 7.09
CA SER A 14 -20.07 34.31 6.36
C SER A 14 -18.64 33.87 6.75
N VAL A 15 -17.86 33.41 5.77
CA VAL A 15 -16.41 33.19 5.90
C VAL A 15 -15.73 34.39 5.23
N ALA A 16 -15.10 35.22 6.06
CA ALA A 16 -14.25 36.31 5.61
C ALA A 16 -12.86 35.77 5.27
N ASP A 17 -12.46 35.93 4.00
CA ASP A 17 -11.12 35.64 3.51
C ASP A 17 -10.10 36.66 4.04
N PHE A 18 -9.15 36.19 4.86
CA PHE A 18 -7.95 36.94 5.23
C PHE A 18 -6.73 36.32 4.51
N TYR A 19 -6.27 36.98 3.44
CA TYR A 19 -4.99 36.70 2.81
C TYR A 19 -3.86 37.44 3.54
N TYR A 20 -2.97 36.71 4.21
CA TYR A 20 -1.66 37.22 4.60
C TYR A 20 -0.60 36.69 3.65
N THR A 21 -0.06 37.58 2.82
CA THR A 21 1.12 37.36 1.98
C THR A 21 2.39 37.57 2.80
N CYS A 22 3.14 36.50 3.07
CA CYS A 22 4.44 36.58 3.73
C CYS A 22 5.56 36.56 2.68
N GLN A 23 6.08 37.74 2.33
CA GLN A 23 7.30 37.91 1.54
C GLN A 23 8.53 37.58 2.40
N VAL A 24 9.32 36.58 1.99
CA VAL A 24 10.64 36.30 2.57
C VAL A 24 11.69 37.08 1.78
N ARG A 25 12.25 38.12 2.39
CA ARG A 25 13.45 38.83 1.93
C ARG A 25 14.69 37.95 2.15
N SER A 26 15.43 37.65 1.08
CA SER A 26 16.75 37.02 1.12
C SER A 26 17.82 38.10 0.92
N SER A 27 18.53 38.48 1.99
CA SER A 27 19.72 39.33 1.93
C SER A 27 20.93 38.50 1.51
N ALA A 28 21.56 38.86 0.39
CA ALA A 28 22.82 38.26 -0.08
C ALA A 28 24.00 39.15 0.34
N HIS A 29 24.91 38.61 1.16
CA HIS A 29 26.21 39.22 1.41
C HIS A 29 27.24 38.74 0.38
N VAL A 30 27.82 39.71 -0.31
CA VAL A 30 28.91 39.57 -1.29
C VAL A 30 30.23 39.46 -0.53
N ALA A 31 31.03 38.42 -0.80
CA ALA A 31 32.43 38.34 -0.41
C ALA A 31 33.28 38.04 -1.65
N ARG A 32 34.24 38.94 -1.91
CA ARG A 32 35.22 38.91 -3.01
C ARG A 32 36.32 37.90 -2.72
N SER A 33 36.81 37.19 -3.74
CA SER A 33 38.16 36.63 -3.72
C SER A 33 38.73 36.54 -5.14
N THR A 34 39.99 36.97 -5.24
CA THR A 34 40.87 37.12 -6.40
C THR A 34 41.40 35.79 -6.95
N PRO A 35 41.90 35.74 -8.21
CA PRO A 35 42.39 34.53 -8.84
C PRO A 35 43.91 34.38 -8.71
N LEU A 36 44.41 33.15 -8.62
CA LEU A 36 45.81 32.85 -8.89
C LEU A 36 46.00 31.44 -9.48
N GLU A 37 47.05 31.38 -10.27
CA GLU A 37 47.36 30.51 -11.39
C GLU A 37 47.82 29.07 -11.07
N LYS A 38 47.62 28.24 -12.11
CA LYS A 38 48.53 27.25 -12.72
C LYS A 38 48.94 25.94 -12.01
N ALA A 39 48.99 24.95 -12.90
CA ALA A 39 50.00 23.90 -13.11
C ALA A 39 49.73 22.49 -12.57
N ILE A 40 49.62 21.58 -13.54
CA ILE A 40 49.76 20.11 -13.47
C ILE A 40 51.27 19.80 -13.46
N PRO A 41 51.73 18.73 -12.79
CA PRO A 41 52.25 17.58 -13.56
C PRO A 41 51.89 16.19 -12.95
N PRO A 42 52.17 15.09 -13.68
CA PRO A 42 51.64 13.74 -13.42
C PRO A 42 52.66 12.71 -12.89
N PHE A 43 52.14 11.52 -12.55
CA PHE A 43 52.80 10.20 -12.31
C PHE A 43 53.44 9.92 -10.92
N PRO A 44 53.78 8.65 -10.58
CA PRO A 44 53.07 7.37 -10.77
C PRO A 44 53.00 6.52 -9.47
N PHE A 45 52.39 5.33 -9.61
CA PHE A 45 52.39 4.19 -8.70
C PHE A 45 53.75 3.88 -8.05
N LEU A 46 53.74 3.63 -6.73
CA LEU A 46 54.65 2.70 -6.07
C LEU A 46 53.94 2.03 -4.88
N CYS A 47 54.03 0.71 -4.89
CA CYS A 47 53.50 -0.21 -3.90
C CYS A 47 54.57 -0.41 -2.83
N MET A 48 54.28 -0.14 -1.56
CA MET A 48 54.97 -0.80 -0.44
C MET A 48 54.03 -0.97 0.76
N SER A 49 54.12 -2.17 1.30
CA SER A 49 53.55 -2.67 2.55
C SER A 49 54.04 -1.87 3.76
N ALA A 50 53.14 -1.55 4.70
CA ALA A 50 53.45 -1.63 6.14
C ALA A 50 52.17 -1.56 6.99
N SER A 51 52.19 -2.39 8.02
CA SER A 51 51.20 -2.55 9.08
C SER A 51 51.09 -1.33 10.00
N ALA A 52 49.91 -1.25 10.64
CA ALA A 52 49.65 -0.65 11.96
C ALA A 52 49.87 0.86 12.14
N LEU A 53 48.75 1.60 12.21
CA LEU A 53 48.38 2.48 13.34
C LEU A 53 46.97 3.03 13.10
N ARG A 54 46.03 2.62 13.95
CA ARG A 54 44.67 3.19 14.01
C ARG A 54 44.73 4.46 14.84
N LEU A 55 44.68 5.61 14.19
CA LEU A 55 44.29 6.87 14.80
C LEU A 55 43.01 7.39 14.13
N GLY A 56 42.05 7.76 14.97
CA GLY A 56 40.71 8.15 14.58
C GLY A 56 40.71 9.48 13.81
N LEU A 57 40.02 9.48 12.68
CA LEU A 57 39.64 10.70 11.98
C LEU A 57 38.14 10.67 11.68
N ALA A 58 37.49 11.75 12.07
CA ALA A 58 36.08 12.04 11.88
C ALA A 58 35.70 12.05 10.38
N PRO A 59 34.48 11.62 10.00
CA PRO A 59 34.06 11.67 8.61
C PRO A 59 33.75 13.12 8.19
N CYS A 60 34.67 13.74 7.43
CA CYS A 60 34.42 14.96 6.67
C CYS A 60 33.26 14.73 5.68
N SER A 61 32.26 15.61 5.74
CA SER A 61 31.13 15.67 4.83
C SER A 61 31.60 16.00 3.42
N ARG A 62 31.53 15.02 2.50
CA ARG A 62 31.64 15.27 1.06
C ARG A 62 30.38 15.97 0.56
N GLY A 63 30.39 17.30 0.57
CA GLY A 63 29.44 18.13 -0.16
C GLY A 63 29.62 17.92 -1.66
N ARG A 64 28.58 17.44 -2.34
CA ARG A 64 28.52 17.48 -3.82
C ARG A 64 28.16 18.90 -4.23
N LEU A 65 29.16 19.66 -4.68
CA LEU A 65 28.96 20.89 -5.42
C LEU A 65 28.26 20.55 -6.74
N LYS A 66 27.06 21.08 -6.94
CA LYS A 66 26.34 21.00 -8.21
C LYS A 66 26.57 22.35 -8.90
N ILE A 67 27.48 22.33 -9.88
CA ILE A 67 27.74 23.50 -10.73
C ILE A 67 26.55 23.62 -11.67
N ASN A 68 25.74 24.67 -11.46
CA ASN A 68 24.71 25.08 -12.42
C ASN A 68 25.39 25.87 -13.53
N PHE A 69 25.42 25.30 -14.73
CA PHE A 69 25.62 26.07 -15.95
C PHE A 69 24.25 26.57 -16.39
N ASP A 70 23.89 27.79 -15.98
CA ASP A 70 22.88 28.58 -16.70
C ASP A 70 23.58 29.85 -17.18
N THR A 71 24.15 29.73 -18.37
CA THR A 71 24.45 30.88 -19.22
C THR A 71 23.85 30.66 -20.58
N GLN A 72 22.87 31.52 -20.85
CA GLN A 72 22.74 32.30 -22.08
C GLN A 72 22.02 31.73 -23.30
N ARG A 73 21.22 32.66 -23.84
CA ARG A 73 20.99 32.99 -25.25
C ARG A 73 19.90 32.21 -25.98
N VAL A 74 18.71 32.83 -25.94
CA VAL A 74 18.10 33.50 -27.09
C VAL A 74 18.67 33.05 -28.43
N TRP A 75 17.96 32.16 -29.12
CA TRP A 75 17.98 32.05 -30.58
C TRP A 75 16.54 31.97 -31.07
N SER A 76 16.04 33.11 -31.52
CA SER A 76 14.91 33.26 -32.43
C SER A 76 15.39 32.94 -33.84
N TYR A 77 15.06 31.76 -34.36
CA TYR A 77 15.16 31.48 -35.80
C TYR A 77 14.16 30.38 -36.16
N THR A 78 12.99 30.80 -36.65
CA THR A 78 12.22 30.16 -37.74
C THR A 78 10.99 31.03 -37.99
N LYS A 79 11.18 32.15 -38.69
CA LYS A 79 10.09 32.97 -39.23
C LYS A 79 10.43 33.33 -40.68
N SER A 80 10.72 32.31 -41.49
CA SER A 80 11.18 32.51 -42.89
C SER A 80 10.98 31.29 -43.79
N HIS A 81 9.95 30.46 -43.60
CA HIS A 81 9.71 29.31 -44.50
C HIS A 81 8.31 29.23 -45.12
N PHE A 82 7.41 30.18 -44.86
CA PHE A 82 6.09 30.19 -45.53
C PHE A 82 5.94 31.26 -46.62
N SER A 83 6.83 32.25 -46.69
CA SER A 83 6.83 33.25 -47.77
C SER A 83 7.64 32.83 -49.00
N ALA A 84 8.28 31.65 -48.98
CA ALA A 84 9.02 31.12 -50.12
C ALA A 84 8.18 30.17 -51.02
N ALA A 85 6.94 29.86 -50.63
CA ALA A 85 6.05 28.97 -51.40
C ALA A 85 5.06 29.72 -52.32
N VAL A 86 5.04 31.06 -52.28
CA VAL A 86 4.20 31.93 -53.15
C VAL A 86 5.08 32.74 -54.10
N SER A 87 6.19 32.13 -54.54
CA SER A 87 6.96 32.58 -55.70
C SER A 87 7.18 31.41 -56.66
N LEU A 88 6.21 30.49 -56.70
CA LEU A 88 6.11 29.56 -57.81
C LEU A 88 5.71 30.37 -59.04
N ASP A 89 6.57 30.30 -60.05
CA ASP A 89 6.34 30.83 -61.39
C ASP A 89 5.08 30.16 -61.95
N LEU A 90 3.92 30.81 -61.73
CA LEU A 90 2.59 30.25 -62.02
C LEU A 90 2.38 30.02 -63.53
N ALA A 91 3.32 30.45 -64.38
CA ALA A 91 3.27 30.31 -65.83
C ALA A 91 3.34 28.84 -66.31
N ASP A 92 3.98 27.95 -65.53
CA ASP A 92 4.26 26.57 -65.97
C ASP A 92 3.35 25.50 -65.34
N HIS A 93 2.44 25.87 -64.43
CA HIS A 93 1.53 24.89 -63.85
C HIS A 93 0.41 24.53 -64.83
N PRO A 94 0.15 23.25 -65.14
CA PRO A 94 -0.84 22.84 -66.14
C PRO A 94 -2.27 23.31 -65.79
N ALA A 95 -2.58 23.46 -64.50
CA ALA A 95 -3.86 24.06 -64.07
C ALA A 95 -3.96 25.57 -64.38
N ALA A 96 -2.85 26.31 -64.31
CA ALA A 96 -2.80 27.73 -64.66
C ALA A 96 -2.89 27.92 -66.18
N GLN A 97 -2.26 27.05 -66.97
CA GLN A 97 -2.43 27.02 -68.43
C GLN A 97 -3.84 26.61 -68.84
N ALA A 98 -4.49 25.70 -68.11
CA ALA A 98 -5.90 25.35 -68.34
C ALA A 98 -6.83 26.53 -68.03
N LEU A 99 -6.62 27.24 -66.91
CA LEU A 99 -7.38 28.44 -66.56
C LEU A 99 -7.15 29.59 -67.55
N ALA A 100 -5.92 29.78 -68.02
CA ALA A 100 -5.60 30.79 -69.03
C ALA A 100 -6.25 30.51 -70.40
N ARG A 101 -6.61 29.25 -70.69
CA ARG A 101 -7.31 28.85 -71.92
C ARG A 101 -8.83 29.01 -71.84
N ILE A 102 -9.39 29.19 -70.64
CA ILE A 102 -10.82 29.49 -70.50
C ILE A 102 -10.96 30.99 -70.76
N PRO A 103 -11.57 31.40 -71.90
CA PRO A 103 -11.75 32.81 -72.19
C PRO A 103 -12.59 33.42 -71.06
N TYR A 104 -12.07 34.47 -70.44
CA TYR A 104 -12.85 35.24 -69.49
C TYR A 104 -14.14 35.66 -70.19
N PRO A 105 -15.32 35.42 -69.59
CA PRO A 105 -16.57 35.85 -70.19
C PRO A 105 -16.48 37.36 -70.46
N ARG A 106 -16.61 37.74 -71.73
CA ARG A 106 -16.56 39.15 -72.17
C ARG A 106 -17.85 39.92 -71.85
N ILE A 107 -18.84 39.21 -71.33
CA ILE A 107 -20.09 39.77 -70.87
C ILE A 107 -19.79 40.34 -69.49
N GLU A 108 -19.95 41.66 -69.33
CA GLU A 108 -19.87 42.28 -68.01
C GLU A 108 -20.82 41.53 -67.06
N PRO A 109 -20.38 41.20 -65.83
CA PRO A 109 -21.22 40.47 -64.89
C PRO A 109 -22.56 41.19 -64.76
N ASP A 110 -23.66 40.46 -64.94
CA ASP A 110 -24.99 41.03 -64.74
C ASP A 110 -25.14 41.37 -63.26
N HIS A 111 -24.94 42.65 -62.94
CA HIS A 111 -25.03 43.17 -61.59
C HIS A 111 -26.43 43.04 -60.99
N SER A 112 -27.46 42.68 -61.79
CA SER A 112 -28.82 42.41 -61.27
C SER A 112 -28.98 41.01 -60.65
N ILE A 113 -28.03 40.09 -60.89
CA ILE A 113 -28.02 38.75 -60.28
C ILE A 113 -27.36 38.78 -58.89
N PHE A 114 -26.51 39.78 -58.65
CA PHE A 114 -25.88 39.99 -57.36
C PHE A 114 -26.76 40.94 -56.55
N GLU A 115 -27.06 40.57 -55.30
CA GLU A 115 -27.77 41.46 -54.37
C GLU A 115 -27.04 42.82 -54.36
N ASP A 116 -27.78 43.90 -54.63
CA ASP A 116 -27.25 45.26 -54.61
C ASP A 116 -26.37 45.43 -53.37
N LEU A 117 -25.16 45.98 -53.57
CA LEU A 117 -24.18 46.30 -52.52
C LEU A 117 -24.82 47.24 -51.50
N SER A 118 -25.61 46.64 -50.60
CA SER A 118 -26.26 47.31 -49.50
C SER A 118 -25.17 47.70 -48.50
N ASP A 119 -25.34 48.88 -47.89
CA ASP A 119 -24.41 49.48 -46.95
C ASP A 119 -24.05 48.57 -45.74
N GLU A 120 -24.76 47.45 -45.57
CA GLU A 120 -24.46 46.39 -44.62
C GLU A 120 -23.06 45.77 -44.83
N TYR A 121 -22.54 45.74 -46.06
CA TYR A 121 -21.18 45.26 -46.34
C TYR A 121 -20.09 46.33 -46.20
N SER A 122 -20.43 47.62 -46.17
CA SER A 122 -19.48 48.74 -46.12
C SER A 122 -19.06 49.13 -44.69
N LEU A 123 -19.78 48.65 -43.66
CA LEU A 123 -19.54 49.06 -42.26
C LEU A 123 -18.45 48.26 -41.51
N GLN A 124 -17.77 47.32 -42.15
CA GLN A 124 -16.62 46.60 -41.55
C GLN A 124 -15.24 47.13 -41.99
N GLY A 125 -15.18 48.37 -42.50
CA GLY A 125 -13.94 49.08 -42.80
C GLY A 125 -13.22 49.71 -41.60
N ASN A 126 -13.65 49.45 -40.36
CA ASN A 126 -12.87 49.83 -39.18
C ASN A 126 -11.81 48.76 -38.89
N ALA A 127 -10.57 49.12 -39.21
CA ALA A 127 -9.34 48.36 -39.02
C ALA A 127 -9.15 47.86 -37.57
N VAL A 128 -9.87 46.81 -37.19
CA VAL A 128 -9.39 45.90 -36.18
C VAL A 128 -8.39 44.99 -36.89
N SER A 129 -7.14 45.43 -36.93
CA SER A 129 -5.96 44.63 -37.29
C SER A 129 -5.71 43.53 -36.25
N THR A 130 -6.74 42.79 -35.84
CA THR A 130 -6.55 41.47 -35.24
C THR A 130 -6.10 40.58 -36.38
N SER A 131 -4.77 40.48 -36.50
CA SER A 131 -4.08 39.40 -37.18
C SER A 131 -4.50 38.08 -36.51
N ALA A 132 -5.70 37.60 -36.86
CA ALA A 132 -6.17 36.28 -36.52
C ALA A 132 -5.25 35.31 -37.25
N SER A 133 -4.14 34.96 -36.61
CA SER A 133 -3.32 33.83 -37.02
C SER A 133 -4.29 32.66 -37.20
N SER A 134 -4.40 32.16 -38.43
CA SER A 134 -5.21 31.01 -38.79
C SER A 134 -4.70 29.81 -37.98
N SER A 135 -5.27 29.64 -36.78
CA SER A 135 -4.95 28.54 -35.89
C SER A 135 -5.27 27.26 -36.63
N THR A 136 -4.25 26.45 -36.87
CA THR A 136 -4.46 25.13 -37.44
C THR A 136 -5.35 24.32 -36.48
N PRO A 137 -6.20 23.39 -36.96
CA PRO A 137 -7.04 22.57 -36.09
C PRO A 137 -6.25 21.84 -34.97
N VAL A 138 -4.98 21.50 -35.25
CA VAL A 138 -4.05 20.93 -34.28
C VAL A 138 -3.63 21.94 -33.20
N GLU A 139 -3.37 23.19 -33.56
CA GLU A 139 -3.10 24.25 -32.58
C GLU A 139 -4.31 24.51 -31.70
N THR A 140 -5.52 24.47 -32.28
CA THR A 140 -6.78 24.55 -31.54
C THR A 140 -6.93 23.39 -30.56
N LEU A 141 -6.60 22.16 -30.97
CA LEU A 141 -6.56 20.99 -30.07
C LEU A 141 -5.56 21.17 -28.92
N VAL A 142 -4.33 21.62 -29.23
CA VAL A 142 -3.29 21.87 -28.21
C VAL A 142 -3.73 22.96 -27.24
N GLN A 143 -4.41 24.00 -27.75
CA GLN A 143 -4.91 25.11 -26.96
C GLN A 143 -6.08 24.65 -26.06
N ALA A 144 -7.04 23.88 -26.57
CA ALA A 144 -8.13 23.30 -25.78
C ALA A 144 -7.62 22.42 -24.61
N VAL A 145 -6.54 21.65 -24.84
CA VAL A 145 -5.89 20.85 -23.78
C VAL A 145 -5.22 21.74 -22.73
N LYS A 146 -4.55 22.82 -23.15
CA LYS A 146 -3.93 23.79 -22.23
C LYS A 146 -4.98 24.52 -21.39
N ASP A 147 -6.11 24.84 -22.01
CA ASP A 147 -7.26 25.51 -21.39
C ASP A 147 -8.14 24.53 -20.58
N LYS A 148 -7.74 23.25 -20.52
CA LYS A 148 -8.41 22.17 -19.76
C LYS A 148 -9.85 21.90 -20.21
N GLN A 149 -10.19 22.21 -21.46
CA GLN A 149 -11.48 21.90 -22.07
C GLN A 149 -11.48 20.44 -22.58
N TRP A 150 -11.50 19.48 -21.65
CA TRP A 150 -11.24 18.06 -21.95
C TRP A 150 -12.24 17.44 -22.94
N GLU A 151 -13.52 17.77 -22.81
CA GLU A 151 -14.57 17.24 -23.69
C GLU A 151 -14.42 17.79 -25.11
N HIS A 152 -14.19 19.10 -25.23
CA HIS A 152 -13.95 19.75 -26.52
C HIS A 152 -12.67 19.22 -27.18
N ALA A 153 -11.59 19.09 -26.41
CA ALA A 153 -10.34 18.53 -26.88
C ALA A 153 -10.50 17.07 -27.38
N ASP A 154 -11.30 16.24 -26.70
CA ASP A 154 -11.55 14.88 -27.19
C ASP A 154 -12.44 14.85 -28.44
N ALA A 155 -13.45 15.70 -28.53
CA ALA A 155 -14.27 15.84 -29.74
C ALA A 155 -13.39 16.23 -30.94
N LEU A 156 -12.56 17.27 -30.79
CA LEU A 156 -11.59 17.69 -31.82
C LEU A 156 -10.60 16.58 -32.16
N ARG A 157 -10.09 15.84 -31.16
CA ARG A 157 -9.18 14.71 -31.41
C ARG A 157 -9.87 13.63 -32.25
N ARG A 158 -11.13 13.29 -31.97
CA ARG A 158 -11.89 12.30 -32.73
C ARG A 158 -12.12 12.76 -34.16
N GLU A 159 -12.55 14.00 -34.36
CA GLU A 159 -12.72 14.60 -35.69
C GLU A 159 -11.42 14.59 -36.50
N LEU A 160 -10.29 14.95 -35.88
CA LEU A 160 -8.98 14.92 -36.54
C LEU A 160 -8.54 13.51 -36.91
N VAL A 161 -8.83 12.50 -36.08
CA VAL A 161 -8.53 11.10 -36.39
C VAL A 161 -9.46 10.58 -37.50
N GLU A 162 -10.75 10.91 -37.46
CA GLU A 162 -11.75 10.52 -38.47
C GLU A 162 -11.46 11.13 -39.85
N THR A 163 -11.00 12.37 -39.88
CA THR A 163 -10.56 13.05 -41.12
C THR A 163 -9.20 12.57 -41.63
N GLY A 164 -8.52 11.67 -40.89
CA GLY A 164 -7.18 11.19 -41.22
C GLY A 164 -6.07 12.23 -41.02
N THR A 165 -6.35 13.32 -40.30
CA THR A 165 -5.37 14.37 -40.00
C THR A 165 -4.36 13.86 -38.97
N SER A 166 -3.09 13.78 -39.36
CA SER A 166 -2.02 13.34 -38.47
C SER A 166 -1.80 14.34 -37.32
N ILE A 167 -2.16 13.95 -36.09
CA ILE A 167 -1.93 14.76 -34.89
C ILE A 167 -0.46 14.63 -34.46
N PRO A 168 0.32 15.72 -34.47
CA PRO A 168 1.72 15.67 -34.04
C PRO A 168 1.81 15.39 -32.53
N HIS A 169 2.81 14.61 -32.13
CA HIS A 169 2.99 14.27 -30.73
C HIS A 169 3.35 15.52 -29.90
N HIS A 170 2.65 15.76 -28.79
CA HIS A 170 2.90 16.91 -27.93
C HIS A 170 2.88 16.58 -26.43
N ARG A 171 3.59 17.38 -25.62
CA ARG A 171 3.73 17.13 -24.17
C ARG A 171 2.44 17.38 -23.39
N CYS A 172 1.62 18.35 -23.82
CA CYS A 172 0.40 18.75 -23.11
C CYS A 172 -0.63 17.61 -23.05
N PHE A 173 -0.58 16.65 -23.97
CA PHE A 173 -1.48 15.49 -23.95
C PHE A 173 -1.28 14.57 -22.73
N GLU A 174 -0.20 14.74 -21.95
CA GLU A 174 -0.07 14.10 -20.64
C GLU A 174 -1.15 14.58 -19.65
N ASP A 175 -1.56 15.86 -19.72
CA ASP A 175 -2.62 16.41 -18.88
C ASP A 175 -4.00 15.92 -19.32
N ALA A 176 -4.24 15.78 -20.63
CA ALA A 176 -5.45 15.17 -21.16
C ALA A 176 -5.56 13.68 -20.77
N ALA A 177 -4.45 12.93 -20.84
CA ALA A 177 -4.40 11.55 -20.36
C ALA A 177 -4.66 11.45 -18.84
N LEU A 178 -4.15 12.40 -18.04
CA LEU A 178 -4.45 12.48 -16.61
C LEU A 178 -5.94 12.74 -16.35
N SER A 179 -6.57 13.61 -17.15
CA SER A 179 -8.01 13.87 -17.07
C SER A 179 -8.83 12.62 -17.43
N ALA A 180 -8.44 11.91 -18.49
CA ALA A 180 -9.10 10.67 -18.93
C ALA A 180 -9.06 9.55 -17.87
N LEU A 181 -8.05 9.52 -16.98
CA LEU A 181 -8.05 8.59 -15.86
C LEU A 181 -9.17 8.87 -14.84
N SER A 182 -9.65 10.12 -14.77
CA SER A 182 -10.73 10.51 -13.87
C SER A 182 -12.12 10.14 -14.42
N THR A 183 -12.25 9.99 -15.74
CA THR A 183 -13.49 9.49 -16.37
C THR A 183 -13.55 7.96 -16.42
N HIS A 184 -12.53 7.27 -15.91
CA HIS A 184 -12.40 5.81 -15.88
C HIS A 184 -12.47 5.13 -17.26
N SER A 185 -12.27 5.86 -18.37
CA SER A 185 -12.26 5.28 -19.72
C SER A 185 -10.85 4.82 -20.13
N PRO A 186 -10.58 3.50 -20.22
CA PRO A 186 -9.26 2.97 -20.54
C PRO A 186 -8.85 3.21 -21.99
N GLU A 187 -9.83 3.26 -22.91
CA GLU A 187 -9.64 3.55 -24.33
C GLU A 187 -9.25 5.00 -24.56
N LEU A 188 -10.00 5.93 -23.96
CA LEU A 188 -9.72 7.36 -24.03
C LEU A 188 -8.32 7.66 -23.48
N PHE A 189 -8.00 7.06 -22.33
CA PHE A 189 -6.68 7.16 -21.72
C PHE A 189 -5.57 6.66 -22.66
N ALA A 190 -5.76 5.50 -23.30
CA ALA A 190 -4.79 4.95 -24.26
C ALA A 190 -4.60 5.86 -25.46
N ALA A 191 -5.69 6.38 -26.04
CA ALA A 191 -5.68 7.28 -27.18
C ALA A 191 -4.89 8.57 -26.91
N TRP A 192 -5.11 9.21 -25.74
CA TRP A 192 -4.31 10.38 -25.35
C TRP A 192 -2.84 10.02 -25.10
N LEU A 193 -2.58 8.86 -24.51
CA LEU A 193 -1.22 8.41 -24.29
C LEU A 193 -0.47 8.15 -25.59
N GLU A 194 -1.15 7.70 -26.64
CA GLU A 194 -0.64 7.53 -28.00
C GLU A 194 -0.23 8.85 -28.67
N LEU A 195 -0.73 9.99 -28.20
CA LEU A 195 -0.30 11.31 -28.68
C LEU A 195 0.95 11.86 -27.95
N ILE A 196 1.42 11.22 -26.88
CA ILE A 196 2.62 11.67 -26.15
C ILE A 196 3.91 11.32 -26.93
N PRO A 197 4.91 12.21 -27.05
CA PRO A 197 6.11 11.90 -27.83
C PRO A 197 6.87 10.68 -27.33
N ASP A 198 7.53 10.00 -28.26
CA ASP A 198 8.37 8.84 -27.98
C ASP A 198 9.69 9.23 -27.28
N PHE A 199 10.50 8.22 -26.95
CA PHE A 199 11.79 8.45 -26.30
C PHE A 199 12.78 9.23 -27.19
N HIS A 200 12.75 9.01 -28.51
CA HIS A 200 13.73 9.57 -29.45
C HIS A 200 13.51 11.05 -29.71
N ALA A 201 12.25 11.48 -29.79
CA ALA A 201 11.88 12.88 -30.03
C ALA A 201 12.30 13.83 -28.90
N HIS A 202 12.70 13.32 -27.72
CA HIS A 202 12.94 14.16 -26.54
C HIS A 202 14.35 14.09 -25.96
N GLY A 203 15.15 13.07 -26.29
CA GLY A 203 16.51 12.89 -25.75
C GLY A 203 16.62 12.70 -24.23
N LYS A 204 15.55 12.90 -23.45
CA LYS A 204 15.51 12.73 -22.00
C LYS A 204 14.45 11.70 -21.60
N PRO A 205 14.78 10.74 -20.72
CA PRO A 205 13.81 9.75 -20.25
C PRO A 205 12.69 10.41 -19.44
N ARG A 206 11.45 10.24 -19.91
CA ARG A 206 10.26 10.59 -19.13
C ARG A 206 9.95 9.52 -18.09
N GLN A 207 9.62 9.97 -16.89
CA GLN A 207 9.28 9.08 -15.77
C GLN A 207 7.77 8.99 -15.49
N PHE A 208 6.94 9.80 -16.16
CA PHE A 208 5.48 9.84 -15.98
C PHE A 208 5.07 9.92 -14.52
N ARG A 209 5.68 10.83 -13.75
CA ARG A 209 5.54 10.84 -12.28
C ARG A 209 4.08 11.02 -11.85
N PHE A 210 3.35 11.93 -12.48
CA PHE A 210 1.96 12.23 -12.15
C PHE A 210 1.02 11.10 -12.58
N LEU A 211 1.13 10.64 -13.83
CA LEU A 211 0.36 9.49 -14.33
C LEU A 211 0.56 8.25 -13.48
N ARG A 212 1.82 7.91 -13.13
CA ARG A 212 2.12 6.76 -12.26
C ARG A 212 1.59 6.96 -10.85
N ALA A 213 1.69 8.17 -10.30
CA ALA A 213 1.15 8.45 -8.99
C ALA A 213 -0.37 8.24 -8.98
N ARG A 214 -1.10 8.75 -9.98
CA ARG A 214 -2.55 8.60 -10.08
C ARG A 214 -2.98 7.15 -10.34
N LEU A 215 -2.40 6.53 -11.37
CA LEU A 215 -2.78 5.20 -11.85
C LEU A 215 -2.48 4.07 -10.84
N PHE A 216 -1.45 4.24 -9.99
CA PHE A 216 -1.04 3.22 -9.03
C PHE A 216 -1.32 3.60 -7.55
N ALA A 217 -1.86 4.79 -7.27
CA ALA A 217 -2.22 5.16 -5.89
C ALA A 217 -3.53 4.53 -5.43
N ASP A 218 -4.53 4.52 -6.32
CA ASP A 218 -5.90 4.16 -5.97
C ASP A 218 -6.16 2.67 -6.25
N ALA A 219 -6.72 1.98 -5.25
CA ALA A 219 -7.18 0.60 -5.35
C ALA A 219 -8.71 0.59 -5.19
N PRO A 220 -9.47 -0.17 -6.00
CA PRO A 220 -9.01 -1.03 -7.09
C PRO A 220 -8.51 -0.21 -8.28
N ALA A 221 -7.35 -0.58 -8.81
CA ALA A 221 -6.80 0.11 -9.96
C ALA A 221 -7.57 -0.30 -11.21
N ASN A 222 -7.85 0.65 -12.13
CA ASN A 222 -8.35 0.32 -13.46
C ASN A 222 -7.26 -0.49 -14.19
N LEU A 223 -7.41 -1.82 -14.16
CA LEU A 223 -6.39 -2.76 -14.64
C LEU A 223 -6.17 -2.60 -16.13
N GLU A 224 -7.23 -2.31 -16.89
CA GLU A 224 -7.17 -2.09 -18.32
C GLU A 224 -6.36 -0.83 -18.64
N SER A 225 -6.59 0.29 -17.94
CA SER A 225 -5.74 1.48 -18.07
C SER A 225 -4.28 1.19 -17.73
N ILE A 226 -3.99 0.35 -16.72
CA ILE A 226 -2.62 -0.08 -16.39
C ILE A 226 -1.99 -0.91 -17.52
N MET A 227 -2.75 -1.83 -18.10
CA MET A 227 -2.31 -2.67 -19.20
C MET A 227 -2.01 -1.81 -20.44
N ASN A 228 -2.95 -0.95 -20.84
CA ASN A 228 -2.80 -0.02 -21.95
C ASN A 228 -1.62 0.93 -21.72
N PHE A 229 -1.45 1.44 -20.49
CA PHE A 229 -0.27 2.24 -20.12
C PHE A 229 1.03 1.49 -20.37
N ALA A 230 1.11 0.22 -19.97
CA ALA A 230 2.31 -0.61 -20.15
C ALA A 230 2.57 -0.93 -21.64
N PHE A 231 1.52 -1.22 -22.41
CA PHE A 231 1.63 -1.52 -23.84
C PHE A 231 2.09 -0.30 -24.63
N VAL A 232 1.36 0.82 -24.57
CA VAL A 232 1.68 2.03 -25.32
C VAL A 232 3.06 2.58 -24.92
N THR A 233 3.43 2.57 -23.62
CA THR A 233 4.77 3.00 -23.22
C THR A 233 5.87 2.04 -23.68
N THR A 234 5.58 0.74 -23.83
CA THR A 234 6.52 -0.22 -24.42
C THR A 234 6.73 0.05 -25.89
N ASP A 235 5.65 0.30 -26.62
CA ASP A 235 5.67 0.62 -28.06
C ASP A 235 6.46 1.90 -28.34
N LYS A 236 6.42 2.85 -27.41
CA LYS A 236 7.19 4.11 -27.42
C LYS A 236 8.59 4.03 -26.81
N ARG A 237 9.06 2.82 -26.48
CA ARG A 237 10.38 2.55 -25.84
C ARG A 237 10.56 3.18 -24.45
N LEU A 238 9.49 3.63 -23.81
CA LEU A 238 9.44 4.18 -22.45
C LEU A 238 9.13 3.13 -21.37
N GLY A 239 8.85 1.88 -21.77
CA GLY A 239 8.44 0.80 -20.87
C GLY A 239 9.38 0.50 -19.68
N ARG A 240 10.66 0.90 -19.75
CA ARG A 240 11.63 0.72 -18.63
C ARG A 240 11.12 1.29 -17.30
N TYR A 241 10.34 2.36 -17.33
CA TYR A 241 9.88 3.05 -16.11
C TYR A 241 8.54 2.53 -15.57
N VAL A 242 7.80 1.79 -16.40
CA VAL A 242 6.39 1.49 -16.17
C VAL A 242 6.15 -0.01 -16.05
N CYS A 243 6.72 -0.82 -16.95
CA CYS A 243 6.36 -2.24 -17.11
C CYS A 243 6.47 -3.04 -15.81
N THR A 244 7.55 -2.85 -15.03
CA THR A 244 7.74 -3.59 -13.77
C THR A 244 6.66 -3.24 -12.73
N GLN A 245 6.27 -1.97 -12.65
CA GLN A 245 5.23 -1.51 -11.73
C GLN A 245 3.84 -1.94 -12.23
N ALA A 246 3.58 -1.84 -13.54
CA ALA A 246 2.34 -2.31 -14.16
C ALA A 246 2.16 -3.82 -13.95
N ALA A 247 3.18 -4.63 -14.25
CA ALA A 247 3.16 -6.06 -13.99
C ALA A 247 2.93 -6.40 -12.53
N ALA A 248 3.55 -5.68 -11.59
CA ALA A 248 3.30 -5.91 -10.17
C ALA A 248 1.84 -5.65 -9.76
N ASN A 249 1.16 -4.69 -10.40
CA ASN A 249 -0.24 -4.38 -10.11
C ASN A 249 -1.18 -5.34 -10.84
N VAL A 250 -1.00 -5.56 -12.14
CA VAL A 250 -1.79 -6.51 -12.93
C VAL A 250 -1.72 -7.91 -12.31
N VAL A 251 -0.51 -8.41 -12.06
CA VAL A 251 -0.34 -9.76 -11.47
C VAL A 251 -0.98 -9.88 -10.10
N ARG A 252 -1.09 -8.78 -9.34
CA ARG A 252 -1.68 -8.76 -8.01
C ARG A 252 -3.20 -8.80 -8.04
N HIS A 253 -3.82 -8.09 -8.98
CA HIS A 253 -5.26 -7.81 -9.00
C HIS A 253 -6.03 -8.54 -10.09
N ALA A 254 -5.41 -8.83 -11.22
CA ALA A 254 -6.05 -9.54 -12.31
C ALA A 254 -6.17 -11.04 -12.00
N PRO A 255 -7.15 -11.74 -12.62
CA PRO A 255 -7.15 -13.19 -12.69
C PRO A 255 -5.80 -13.72 -13.20
N PRO A 256 -5.31 -14.87 -12.68
CA PRO A 256 -4.00 -15.41 -13.06
C PRO A 256 -3.82 -15.62 -14.58
N GLN A 257 -4.90 -15.99 -15.28
CA GLN A 257 -4.92 -16.16 -16.73
C GLN A 257 -4.66 -14.82 -17.45
N VAL A 258 -5.43 -13.80 -17.11
CA VAL A 258 -5.28 -12.43 -17.64
C VAL A 258 -3.89 -11.86 -17.34
N ALA A 259 -3.36 -12.09 -16.14
CA ALA A 259 -2.01 -11.68 -15.78
C ALA A 259 -0.93 -12.41 -16.61
N HIS A 260 -1.13 -13.70 -16.89
CA HIS A 260 -0.24 -14.50 -17.72
C HIS A 260 -0.22 -13.96 -19.16
N GLU A 261 -1.39 -13.82 -19.78
CA GLU A 261 -1.55 -13.29 -21.15
C GLU A 261 -0.91 -11.92 -21.29
N PHE A 262 -1.19 -11.01 -20.35
CA PHE A 262 -0.59 -9.68 -20.31
C PHE A 262 0.94 -9.70 -20.28
N LEU A 263 1.56 -10.55 -19.44
CA LEU A 263 3.02 -10.60 -19.32
C LEU A 263 3.69 -11.08 -20.60
N PHE A 264 3.10 -12.08 -21.27
CA PHE A 264 3.63 -12.63 -22.50
C PHE A 264 3.40 -11.70 -23.69
N GLU A 265 2.25 -11.04 -23.75
CA GLU A 265 1.98 -10.00 -24.75
C GLU A 265 2.93 -8.80 -24.58
N LEU A 266 3.14 -8.36 -23.34
CA LEU A 266 4.09 -7.29 -23.03
C LEU A 266 5.52 -7.67 -23.42
N ARG A 267 5.93 -8.93 -23.15
CA ARG A 267 7.20 -9.48 -23.63
C ARG A 267 7.29 -9.44 -25.15
N ARG A 268 6.25 -9.89 -25.86
CA ARG A 268 6.20 -9.91 -27.33
C ARG A 268 6.44 -8.51 -27.90
N ARG A 269 5.73 -7.50 -27.40
CA ARG A 269 5.93 -6.09 -27.81
C ARG A 269 7.34 -5.57 -27.51
N MET A 270 7.89 -5.91 -26.34
CA MET A 270 9.27 -5.57 -25.97
C MET A 270 10.31 -6.19 -26.92
N LEU A 271 10.03 -7.37 -27.50
CA LEU A 271 10.91 -8.04 -28.45
C LEU A 271 10.82 -7.41 -29.85
N VAL A 272 9.61 -7.18 -30.36
CA VAL A 272 9.36 -6.62 -31.72
C VAL A 272 9.98 -5.23 -31.88
N LYS A 273 9.79 -4.33 -30.91
CA LYS A 273 10.19 -2.92 -31.05
C LYS A 273 11.67 -2.65 -30.84
N ALA A 274 12.45 -3.70 -30.59
CA ALA A 274 13.83 -3.56 -30.15
C ALA A 274 14.82 -3.90 -31.27
N VAL A 275 14.70 -3.15 -32.37
CA VAL A 275 15.69 -3.09 -33.44
C VAL A 275 16.88 -2.25 -32.94
N GLY A 276 18.05 -2.86 -32.76
CA GLY A 276 19.32 -2.16 -32.40
C GLY A 276 20.18 -2.81 -31.30
N LYS A 277 21.37 -2.22 -31.05
CA LYS A 277 22.49 -2.67 -30.17
C LYS A 277 22.17 -2.88 -28.67
N HIS A 278 20.91 -2.83 -28.24
CA HIS A 278 20.52 -2.90 -26.81
C HIS A 278 19.93 -4.25 -26.36
N SER A 279 20.38 -5.38 -26.92
CA SER A 279 19.88 -6.73 -26.60
C SER A 279 20.06 -7.09 -25.11
N GLN A 280 21.22 -6.82 -24.52
CA GLN A 280 21.51 -7.16 -23.12
C GLN A 280 20.59 -6.44 -22.11
N GLY A 281 20.38 -5.14 -22.30
CA GLY A 281 19.50 -4.34 -21.45
C GLY A 281 18.03 -4.78 -21.55
N ARG A 282 17.63 -5.45 -22.63
CA ARG A 282 16.29 -6.00 -22.83
C ARG A 282 16.10 -7.31 -22.06
N ALA A 283 17.02 -8.26 -22.21
CA ALA A 283 16.99 -9.52 -21.48
C ALA A 283 16.93 -9.29 -19.96
N ARG A 284 17.71 -8.32 -19.46
CA ARG A 284 17.66 -7.91 -18.05
C ARG A 284 16.29 -7.38 -17.61
N ARG A 285 15.62 -6.59 -18.46
CA ARG A 285 14.28 -6.05 -18.16
C ARG A 285 13.21 -7.12 -18.17
N ILE A 286 13.23 -8.03 -19.14
CA ILE A 286 12.31 -9.18 -19.18
C ILE A 286 12.53 -10.07 -17.96
N LYS A 287 13.80 -10.34 -17.58
CA LYS A 287 14.14 -11.03 -16.33
C LYS A 287 13.51 -10.36 -15.11
N GLU A 288 13.65 -9.04 -14.99
CA GLU A 288 13.11 -8.28 -13.86
C GLU A 288 11.57 -8.30 -13.82
N LEU A 289 10.93 -8.15 -14.98
CA LEU A 289 9.48 -8.20 -15.16
C LEU A 289 8.90 -9.51 -14.62
N PHE A 290 9.38 -10.65 -15.13
CA PHE A 290 8.90 -11.97 -14.69
C PHE A 290 9.33 -12.29 -13.24
N SER A 291 10.53 -11.87 -12.82
CA SER A 291 10.96 -12.02 -11.43
C SER A 291 10.07 -11.26 -10.45
N VAL A 292 9.55 -10.08 -10.83
CA VAL A 292 8.58 -9.33 -10.03
C VAL A 292 7.21 -10.02 -10.07
N ALA A 293 6.74 -10.45 -11.23
CA ALA A 293 5.46 -11.15 -11.36
C ALA A 293 5.37 -12.41 -10.48
N VAL A 294 6.36 -13.30 -10.56
CA VAL A 294 6.43 -14.51 -9.73
C VAL A 294 6.43 -14.16 -8.24
N ARG A 295 7.20 -13.13 -7.85
CA ARG A 295 7.22 -12.67 -6.44
C ARG A 295 5.88 -12.11 -5.99
N THR A 296 5.18 -11.43 -6.87
CA THR A 296 3.85 -10.88 -6.60
C THR A 296 2.84 -12.00 -6.41
N HIS A 297 2.80 -13.01 -7.27
CA HIS A 297 1.96 -14.20 -7.07
C HIS A 297 2.24 -14.88 -5.72
N ALA A 298 3.51 -15.12 -5.41
CA ALA A 298 3.89 -15.76 -4.15
C ALA A 298 3.54 -14.91 -2.92
N SER A 299 3.73 -13.59 -3.02
CA SER A 299 3.34 -12.66 -1.94
C SER A 299 1.83 -12.58 -1.77
N ALA A 300 1.08 -12.81 -2.85
CA ALA A 300 -0.37 -12.91 -2.88
C ALA A 300 -0.92 -14.26 -2.40
N GLY A 301 -0.05 -15.21 -2.00
CA GLY A 301 -0.47 -16.55 -1.62
C GLY A 301 -0.88 -17.45 -2.78
N ARG A 302 -0.77 -16.97 -4.02
CA ARG A 302 -1.01 -17.75 -5.25
C ARG A 302 0.24 -18.52 -5.65
N LEU A 303 0.69 -19.44 -4.78
CA LEU A 303 1.93 -20.19 -4.97
C LEU A 303 1.90 -21.00 -6.26
N ASP A 304 0.77 -21.66 -6.53
CA ASP A 304 0.51 -22.51 -7.69
C ASP A 304 0.77 -21.76 -9.00
N HIS A 305 0.16 -20.57 -9.14
CA HIS A 305 0.34 -19.71 -10.31
C HIS A 305 1.74 -19.10 -10.37
N GLY A 306 2.37 -18.83 -9.22
CA GLY A 306 3.77 -18.40 -9.17
C GLY A 306 4.72 -19.47 -9.73
N VAL A 307 4.48 -20.74 -9.39
CA VAL A 307 5.24 -21.89 -9.90
C VAL A 307 4.94 -22.13 -11.38
N ALA A 308 3.67 -22.10 -11.80
CA ALA A 308 3.29 -22.24 -13.20
C ALA A 308 3.88 -21.15 -14.09
N LEU A 309 3.86 -19.88 -13.64
CA LEU A 309 4.47 -18.76 -14.36
C LEU A 309 5.99 -18.91 -14.44
N LEU A 310 6.63 -19.40 -13.37
CA LEU A 310 8.07 -19.69 -13.37
C LEU A 310 8.41 -20.78 -14.40
N GLN A 311 7.67 -21.89 -14.42
CA GLN A 311 7.82 -22.97 -15.39
C GLN A 311 7.65 -22.47 -16.83
N ALA A 312 6.58 -21.73 -17.10
CA ALA A 312 6.32 -21.13 -18.42
C ALA A 312 7.46 -20.19 -18.85
N ALA A 313 7.93 -19.32 -17.95
CA ALA A 313 9.05 -18.43 -18.23
C ALA A 313 10.34 -19.21 -18.57
N ARG A 314 10.61 -20.33 -17.87
CA ARG A 314 11.78 -21.17 -18.15
C ARG A 314 11.68 -21.93 -19.46
N LYS A 315 10.50 -22.45 -19.80
CA LYS A 315 10.21 -23.07 -21.11
C LYS A 315 10.51 -22.11 -22.26
N GLU A 316 10.23 -20.82 -22.04
CA GLU A 316 10.45 -19.72 -22.98
C GLU A 316 11.87 -19.13 -22.96
N GLY A 317 12.82 -19.78 -22.26
CA GLY A 317 14.21 -19.34 -22.16
C GLY A 317 14.41 -18.06 -21.34
N ILE A 318 13.42 -17.64 -20.55
CA ILE A 318 13.49 -16.42 -19.74
C ILE A 318 14.26 -16.72 -18.45
N SER A 319 15.33 -15.96 -18.20
CA SER A 319 16.06 -16.03 -16.93
C SER A 319 15.27 -15.37 -15.80
N ILE A 320 15.33 -15.95 -14.59
CA ILE A 320 14.69 -15.44 -13.38
C ILE A 320 15.77 -15.13 -12.33
N SER A 321 15.54 -14.16 -11.45
CA SER A 321 16.50 -13.79 -10.41
C SER A 321 16.63 -14.86 -9.32
N GLY A 322 17.84 -15.11 -8.81
CA GLY A 322 18.07 -16.06 -7.71
C GLY A 322 17.23 -15.75 -6.47
N PHE A 323 17.12 -14.47 -6.12
CA PHE A 323 16.25 -14.00 -5.03
C PHE A 323 14.78 -14.45 -5.19
N THR A 324 14.26 -14.49 -6.41
CA THR A 324 12.89 -14.96 -6.66
C THR A 324 12.73 -16.44 -6.34
N TYR A 325 13.70 -17.28 -6.71
CA TYR A 325 13.70 -18.70 -6.35
C TYR A 325 13.76 -18.90 -4.84
N THR A 326 14.71 -18.22 -4.17
CA THR A 326 14.84 -18.25 -2.70
C THR A 326 13.54 -17.89 -2.00
N MET A 327 12.91 -16.80 -2.43
CA MET A 327 11.65 -16.35 -1.85
C MET A 327 10.51 -17.34 -2.10
N LEU A 328 10.41 -17.92 -3.29
CA LEU A 328 9.36 -18.87 -3.65
C LEU A 328 9.53 -20.20 -2.90
N LEU A 329 10.74 -20.75 -2.85
CA LEU A 329 11.07 -21.97 -2.10
C LEU A 329 10.79 -21.79 -0.61
N GLN A 330 11.16 -20.65 -0.02
CA GLN A 330 10.83 -20.35 1.37
C GLN A 330 9.32 -20.33 1.61
N ARG A 331 8.55 -19.76 0.68
CA ARG A 331 7.08 -19.70 0.80
C ARG A 331 6.41 -21.07 0.63
N LEU A 332 6.91 -21.89 -0.29
CA LEU A 332 6.43 -23.26 -0.49
C LEU A 332 6.74 -24.15 0.71
N SER A 333 7.94 -24.01 1.28
CA SER A 333 8.34 -24.69 2.53
C SER A 333 7.43 -24.30 3.69
N LEU A 334 7.15 -23.00 3.88
CA LEU A 334 6.21 -22.53 4.90
C LEU A 334 4.76 -22.98 4.67
N ALA A 335 4.39 -23.25 3.43
CA ALA A 335 3.07 -23.78 3.09
C ALA A 335 2.98 -25.31 3.20
N GLY A 336 4.10 -26.01 3.42
CA GLY A 336 4.15 -27.47 3.46
C GLY A 336 3.96 -28.17 2.11
N ASP A 337 4.09 -27.46 0.99
CA ASP A 337 3.84 -28.02 -0.34
C ASP A 337 5.12 -28.64 -0.94
N GLY A 338 5.39 -29.87 -0.54
CA GLY A 338 6.58 -30.62 -0.96
C GLY A 338 6.66 -30.83 -2.48
N THR A 339 5.51 -31.05 -3.15
CA THR A 339 5.46 -31.35 -4.59
C THR A 339 5.93 -30.15 -5.42
N ARG A 340 5.39 -28.97 -5.15
CA ARG A 340 5.76 -27.74 -5.86
C ARG A 340 7.13 -27.24 -5.41
N PHE A 341 7.52 -27.49 -4.16
CA PHE A 341 8.86 -27.21 -3.68
C PHE A 341 9.91 -27.95 -4.52
N GLN A 342 9.74 -29.26 -4.72
CA GLN A 342 10.63 -30.07 -5.58
C GLN A 342 10.63 -29.57 -7.02
N ALA A 343 9.45 -29.25 -7.58
CA ALA A 343 9.36 -28.73 -8.95
C ALA A 343 10.16 -27.41 -9.13
N VAL A 344 10.11 -26.50 -8.16
CA VAL A 344 10.92 -25.27 -8.19
C VAL A 344 12.41 -25.57 -7.97
N GLN A 345 12.73 -26.53 -7.10
CA GLN A 345 14.12 -26.93 -6.80
C GLN A 345 14.84 -27.43 -8.06
N VAL A 346 14.19 -28.26 -8.88
CA VAL A 346 14.74 -28.75 -10.16
C VAL A 346 15.02 -27.61 -11.15
N LEU A 347 14.20 -26.57 -11.16
CA LEU A 347 14.38 -25.41 -12.04
C LEU A 347 15.42 -24.40 -11.52
N THR A 348 15.84 -24.54 -10.26
CA THR A 348 16.69 -23.56 -9.58
C THR A 348 18.15 -23.76 -9.98
N PRO A 349 18.89 -22.70 -10.38
CA PRO A 349 20.31 -22.81 -10.66
C PRO A 349 21.11 -23.31 -9.44
N ALA A 350 22.11 -24.17 -9.66
CA ALA A 350 22.90 -24.81 -8.59
C ALA A 350 23.52 -23.81 -7.58
N HIS A 351 24.01 -22.67 -8.04
CA HIS A 351 24.58 -21.63 -7.15
C HIS A 351 23.53 -21.05 -6.18
N VAL A 352 22.27 -20.91 -6.62
CA VAL A 352 21.18 -20.42 -5.76
C VAL A 352 20.79 -21.46 -4.72
N LEU A 353 20.83 -22.75 -5.09
CA LEU A 353 20.61 -23.85 -4.15
C LEU A 353 21.70 -23.90 -3.08
N ALA A 354 22.96 -23.71 -3.46
CA ALA A 354 24.08 -23.65 -2.52
C ALA A 354 23.97 -22.45 -1.55
N GLU A 355 23.56 -21.28 -2.05
CA GLU A 355 23.27 -20.11 -1.21
C GLU A 355 22.10 -20.37 -0.24
N LEU A 356 21.07 -21.05 -0.72
CA LEU A 356 19.92 -21.44 0.10
C LEU A 356 20.27 -22.44 1.18
N SER A 357 21.01 -23.50 0.85
CA SER A 357 21.43 -24.49 1.84
C SER A 357 22.32 -23.86 2.90
N ALA A 358 23.24 -22.96 2.51
CA ALA A 358 24.06 -22.19 3.44
C ALA A 358 23.21 -21.27 4.33
N ALA A 359 22.21 -20.57 3.77
CA ALA A 359 21.30 -19.74 4.53
C ALA A 359 20.44 -20.56 5.50
N TYR A 360 19.92 -21.71 5.07
CA TYR A 360 19.13 -22.61 5.91
C TYR A 360 19.93 -23.19 7.06
N ALA A 361 21.17 -23.63 6.79
CA ALA A 361 22.11 -24.11 7.80
C ALA A 361 22.48 -23.04 8.83
N GLN A 362 22.42 -21.75 8.47
CA GLN A 362 22.64 -20.64 9.40
C GLN A 362 21.37 -20.19 10.13
N THR A 363 20.19 -20.48 9.56
CA THR A 363 18.88 -20.16 10.18
C THR A 363 18.32 -21.29 11.01
N THR A 364 19.08 -22.38 11.24
CA THR A 364 18.71 -23.33 12.29
C THR A 364 18.44 -22.51 13.54
N PRO A 365 17.22 -22.58 14.10
CA PRO A 365 16.81 -21.76 15.21
C PRO A 365 17.48 -22.29 16.47
N GLU A 366 18.80 -22.15 16.56
CA GLU A 366 19.41 -21.95 17.86
C GLU A 366 18.75 -20.70 18.40
N SER A 367 17.81 -20.95 19.31
CA SER A 367 17.01 -19.98 20.05
C SER A 367 17.96 -19.04 20.78
N SER A 368 18.55 -18.10 20.06
CA SER A 368 19.16 -16.92 20.66
C SER A 368 18.03 -16.30 21.47
N PRO A 369 18.13 -16.28 22.81
CA PRO A 369 17.04 -15.84 23.66
C PRO A 369 16.64 -14.45 23.17
N PRO A 370 15.34 -14.19 22.94
CA PRO A 370 14.90 -12.87 22.54
C PRO A 370 15.47 -11.89 23.56
N ILE A 371 16.33 -10.98 23.10
CA ILE A 371 16.90 -9.95 23.98
C ILE A 371 15.70 -9.25 24.60
N SER A 372 15.47 -9.47 25.89
CA SER A 372 14.31 -8.90 26.58
C SER A 372 14.56 -7.41 26.72
N ILE A 373 14.08 -6.64 25.75
CA ILE A 373 14.23 -5.17 25.71
C ILE A 373 13.34 -4.50 26.79
N SER A 374 12.44 -5.26 27.43
CA SER A 374 11.41 -4.75 28.35
C SER A 374 11.97 -4.06 29.59
N SER A 375 13.14 -4.45 30.11
CA SER A 375 13.73 -3.85 31.31
C SER A 375 14.65 -2.64 31.04
N ALA A 376 14.96 -2.36 29.76
CA ALA A 376 15.91 -1.31 29.42
C ALA A 376 15.27 0.09 29.48
N SER A 377 16.08 1.12 29.78
CA SER A 377 15.61 2.51 29.76
C SER A 377 15.03 2.89 28.39
N PRO A 378 14.04 3.82 28.31
CA PRO A 378 13.41 4.19 27.04
C PRO A 378 14.42 4.60 25.94
N ALA A 379 15.52 5.28 26.32
CA ALA A 379 16.60 5.64 25.41
C ALA A 379 17.42 4.43 24.91
N ALA A 380 17.68 3.44 25.77
CA ALA A 380 18.33 2.19 25.37
C ALA A 380 17.43 1.37 24.43
N ARG A 381 16.13 1.27 24.74
CA ARG A 381 15.12 0.63 23.88
C ARG A 381 15.05 1.29 22.50
N LEU A 382 14.99 2.63 22.47
CA LEU A 382 14.98 3.40 21.21
C LEU A 382 16.25 3.13 20.39
N ARG A 383 17.44 3.11 21.01
CA ARG A 383 18.70 2.80 20.32
C ARG A 383 18.72 1.37 19.77
N ALA A 384 18.24 0.39 20.53
CA ALA A 384 18.12 -1.00 20.09
C ALA A 384 17.17 -1.13 18.89
N LEU A 385 15.97 -0.53 18.97
CA LEU A 385 15.00 -0.50 17.88
C LEU A 385 15.57 0.19 16.64
N ASN A 386 16.22 1.34 16.81
CA ASN A 386 16.88 2.08 15.72
C ASN A 386 17.96 1.26 15.01
N ASN A 387 18.69 0.42 15.76
CA ASN A 387 19.69 -0.49 15.22
C ASN A 387 19.07 -1.69 14.48
N SER A 388 17.92 -2.19 14.95
CA SER A 388 17.20 -3.29 14.28
C SER A 388 16.58 -2.88 12.93
N ILE A 389 16.21 -1.61 12.74
CA ILE A 389 15.60 -1.08 11.51
C ILE A 389 16.64 -0.81 10.40
N LYS A 390 17.90 -1.27 10.53
CA LYS A 390 18.95 -0.99 9.52
C LYS A 390 18.65 -1.69 8.18
N SER A 391 18.77 -0.91 7.09
CA SER A 391 18.56 -1.38 5.71
C SER A 391 19.46 -2.57 5.36
N PRO A 392 18.93 -3.61 4.69
CA PRO A 392 19.71 -4.77 4.25
C PRO A 392 20.84 -4.41 3.27
N SER A 393 20.78 -3.24 2.60
CA SER A 393 21.78 -2.79 1.65
C SER A 393 23.19 -2.59 2.22
N HIS A 394 23.33 -2.38 3.54
CA HIS A 394 24.64 -2.26 4.20
C HIS A 394 25.20 -3.59 4.73
N ARG A 395 24.44 -4.69 4.67
CA ARG A 395 24.84 -5.98 5.26
C ARG A 395 25.67 -6.89 4.35
N ARG A 396 26.15 -6.40 3.21
CA ARG A 396 26.99 -7.21 2.28
C ARG A 396 28.32 -7.70 2.87
N ARG A 397 28.71 -7.33 4.09
CA ARG A 397 30.03 -7.66 4.65
C ARG A 397 30.07 -8.53 5.91
N ALA A 398 28.95 -8.90 6.53
CA ALA A 398 28.97 -9.94 7.56
C ALA A 398 27.56 -10.48 7.86
N PRO A 399 27.39 -11.81 8.00
CA PRO A 399 26.18 -12.45 8.50
C PRO A 399 26.05 -12.28 10.02
N SER A 400 26.07 -11.03 10.51
CA SER A 400 25.79 -10.77 11.93
C SER A 400 24.30 -11.05 12.19
N SER A 401 24.05 -11.98 13.11
CA SER A 401 22.76 -12.35 13.72
C SER A 401 21.64 -11.36 13.39
N SER A 402 20.75 -11.74 12.48
CA SER A 402 19.62 -10.92 12.07
C SER A 402 18.59 -10.84 13.19
N THR A 403 18.79 -9.93 14.15
CA THR A 403 17.76 -9.59 15.12
C THR A 403 16.60 -8.95 14.36
N SER A 404 15.61 -9.78 14.01
CA SER A 404 14.38 -9.32 13.37
C SER A 404 13.69 -8.34 14.31
N LEU A 405 13.23 -7.21 13.77
CA LEU A 405 12.41 -6.25 14.52
C LEU A 405 11.15 -6.98 15.04
N SER A 406 11.09 -7.21 16.34
CA SER A 406 9.91 -7.76 17.02
C SER A 406 8.79 -6.72 16.94
N THR A 407 7.69 -7.07 16.28
CA THR A 407 6.48 -6.22 16.24
C THR A 407 5.96 -5.95 17.64
N HIS A 408 6.08 -6.94 18.53
CA HIS A 408 5.64 -6.83 19.92
C HIS A 408 6.43 -5.75 20.67
N ASP A 409 7.76 -5.80 20.62
CA ASP A 409 8.62 -4.87 21.38
C ASP A 409 8.50 -3.44 20.86
N LEU A 410 8.32 -3.29 19.54
CA LEU A 410 8.04 -2.00 18.93
C LEU A 410 6.65 -1.48 19.36
N SER A 411 5.62 -2.33 19.41
CA SER A 411 4.29 -1.92 19.86
C SER A 411 4.27 -1.52 21.33
N GLN A 412 5.01 -2.26 22.16
CA GLN A 412 5.19 -1.95 23.58
C GLN A 412 5.91 -0.61 23.74
N PHE A 413 6.99 -0.38 22.98
CA PHE A 413 7.70 0.89 23.01
C PHE A 413 6.82 2.08 22.59
N ILE A 414 6.04 1.95 21.51
CA ILE A 414 5.13 3.00 21.05
C ILE A 414 4.06 3.28 22.12
N HIS A 415 3.53 2.24 22.76
CA HIS A 415 2.54 2.37 23.83
C HIS A 415 3.13 3.09 25.05
N ASP A 416 4.22 2.58 25.62
CA ASP A 416 4.89 3.15 26.80
C ASP A 416 5.35 4.58 26.54
N TYR A 417 5.95 4.83 25.38
CA TYR A 417 6.43 6.17 25.02
C TYR A 417 5.28 7.16 24.89
N THR A 418 4.10 6.73 24.44
CA THR A 418 2.94 7.62 24.29
C THR A 418 2.29 7.93 25.63
N ILE A 419 2.20 6.96 26.54
CA ILE A 419 1.64 7.12 27.89
C ILE A 419 2.53 8.00 28.77
N HIS A 420 3.85 7.75 28.75
CA HIS A 420 4.80 8.47 29.61
C HIS A 420 5.32 9.78 28.99
N ARG A 421 4.82 10.18 27.82
CA ARG A 421 5.22 11.45 27.22
C ARG A 421 4.62 12.58 28.06
N PRO A 422 5.42 13.46 28.67
CA PRO A 422 4.87 14.65 29.29
C PRO A 422 4.13 15.45 28.20
N PRO A 423 2.98 16.08 28.52
CA PRO A 423 2.28 16.95 27.58
C PRO A 423 3.25 18.05 27.16
N LEU A 424 3.88 17.87 26.00
CA LEU A 424 4.91 18.79 25.55
C LEU A 424 4.23 20.10 25.19
N SER A 425 4.84 21.18 25.68
CA SER A 425 4.54 22.53 25.25
C SER A 425 4.52 22.58 23.71
N PRO A 426 3.50 23.18 23.08
CA PRO A 426 3.23 23.10 21.64
C PRO A 426 4.38 23.58 20.72
N ARG A 427 5.43 24.19 21.30
CA ARG A 427 6.60 24.71 20.58
C ARG A 427 7.80 23.76 20.46
N SER A 428 7.84 22.62 21.17
CA SER A 428 8.97 21.70 21.00
C SER A 428 8.80 20.85 19.74
N LEU A 429 9.29 21.37 18.62
CA LEU A 429 9.46 20.69 17.32
C LEU A 429 10.43 19.49 17.37
N GLN A 430 10.75 18.96 18.55
CA GLN A 430 11.50 17.71 18.67
C GLN A 430 10.68 16.62 17.97
N LEU A 431 11.21 16.18 16.83
CA LEU A 431 10.69 15.07 16.05
C LEU A 431 10.39 13.92 17.01
N ASN A 432 9.10 13.62 17.17
CA ASN A 432 8.61 12.52 17.99
C ASN A 432 9.47 11.28 17.68
N ALA A 433 10.00 10.60 18.69
CA ALA A 433 10.82 9.40 18.50
C ALA A 433 10.11 8.36 17.60
N ILE A 434 8.78 8.29 17.70
CA ILE A 434 7.91 7.48 16.84
C ILE A 434 8.02 7.92 15.38
N GLU A 435 8.00 9.22 15.07
CA GLU A 435 8.14 9.76 13.71
C GLU A 435 9.56 9.50 13.13
N LEU A 436 10.60 9.60 13.97
CA LEU A 436 11.96 9.24 13.56
C LEU A 436 12.06 7.74 13.19
N LEU A 437 11.50 6.87 14.02
CA LEU A 437 11.45 5.43 13.76
C LEU A 437 10.61 5.12 12.52
N ARG A 438 9.45 5.79 12.34
CA ARG A 438 8.59 5.68 11.16
C ARG A 438 9.38 6.00 9.90
N ARG A 439 9.96 7.20 9.81
CA ARG A 439 10.79 7.63 8.66
C ARG A 439 11.92 6.65 8.37
N ARG A 440 12.57 6.12 9.41
CA ARG A 440 13.65 5.16 9.25
C ARG A 440 13.14 3.81 8.74
N ALA A 441 12.04 3.30 9.25
CA ALA A 441 11.39 2.08 8.78
C ALA A 441 11.00 2.22 7.30
N SER A 442 10.43 3.36 6.91
CA SER A 442 10.10 3.70 5.53
C SER A 442 11.32 3.71 4.63
N ARG A 443 12.47 4.23 5.09
CA ARG A 443 13.74 4.21 4.34
C ARG A 443 14.35 2.80 4.25
N ALA A 444 14.22 2.00 5.30
CA ALA A 444 14.76 0.64 5.38
C ALA A 444 14.08 -0.34 4.42
N GLY A 445 12.80 -0.11 4.10
CA GLY A 445 12.08 -0.84 3.05
C GLY A 445 10.63 -1.15 3.42
N ALA A 446 9.87 -1.67 2.45
CA ALA A 446 8.43 -1.93 2.61
C ALA A 446 8.12 -2.89 3.78
N ARG A 447 8.95 -3.93 3.99
CA ARG A 447 8.79 -4.87 5.11
C ARG A 447 8.94 -4.18 6.46
N ALA A 448 10.00 -3.39 6.66
CA ALA A 448 10.22 -2.67 7.92
C ALA A 448 9.12 -1.64 8.17
N ALA A 449 8.70 -0.92 7.12
CA ALA A 449 7.60 0.04 7.19
C ALA A 449 6.27 -0.63 7.57
N ALA A 450 5.95 -1.79 6.98
CA ALA A 450 4.74 -2.56 7.33
C ALA A 450 4.80 -3.07 8.77
N THR A 451 5.94 -3.64 9.20
CA THR A 451 6.14 -4.06 10.60
C THR A 451 5.96 -2.89 11.58
N PHE A 452 6.46 -1.71 11.23
CA PHE A 452 6.28 -0.51 12.05
C PHE A 452 4.82 -0.09 12.12
N ALA A 453 4.13 -0.02 10.98
CA ALA A 453 2.72 0.34 10.94
C ALA A 453 1.84 -0.66 11.72
N LEU A 454 2.13 -1.97 11.66
CA LEU A 454 1.45 -2.97 12.50
C LEU A 454 1.68 -2.73 13.99
N ALA A 455 2.91 -2.40 14.38
CA ALA A 455 3.24 -2.12 15.78
C ALA A 455 2.53 -0.86 16.29
N GLU A 456 2.44 0.18 15.45
CA GLU A 456 1.67 1.39 15.73
C GLU A 456 0.18 1.07 15.89
N MET A 457 -0.41 0.33 14.96
CA MET A 457 -1.80 -0.13 15.05
C MET A 457 -2.06 -0.93 16.34
N LEU A 458 -1.16 -1.84 16.72
CA LEU A 458 -1.28 -2.62 17.96
C LEU A 458 -1.21 -1.73 19.22
N ALA A 459 -0.35 -0.70 19.20
CA ALA A 459 -0.24 0.24 20.31
C ALA A 459 -1.51 1.09 20.50
N HIS A 460 -2.17 1.49 19.40
CA HIS A 460 -3.49 2.13 19.44
C HIS A 460 -4.58 1.15 19.92
N HIS A 461 -4.58 -0.07 19.40
CA HIS A 461 -5.55 -1.10 19.79
C HIS A 461 -5.50 -1.41 21.29
N ARG A 462 -4.29 -1.49 21.89
CA ARG A 462 -4.10 -1.69 23.33
C ARG A 462 -4.62 -0.53 24.20
N ARG A 463 -4.73 0.68 23.64
CA ARG A 463 -5.29 1.86 24.32
C ARG A 463 -6.79 2.04 24.06
N HIS A 464 -7.44 1.07 23.41
CA HIS A 464 -8.82 1.18 22.96
C HIS A 464 -9.08 2.34 21.97
N GLU A 465 -8.03 2.86 21.34
CA GLU A 465 -8.09 3.93 20.33
C GLU A 465 -8.40 3.33 18.95
N HIS A 466 -9.55 2.68 18.82
CA HIS A 466 -9.89 1.90 17.61
C HIS A 466 -9.98 2.78 16.35
N ARG A 467 -10.37 4.06 16.46
CA ARG A 467 -10.34 5.01 15.33
C ARG A 467 -8.91 5.28 14.83
N GLU A 468 -7.94 5.36 15.75
CA GLU A 468 -6.53 5.56 15.39
C GLU A 468 -5.91 4.34 14.72
N VAL A 469 -6.39 3.13 15.05
CA VAL A 469 -6.02 1.90 14.31
C VAL A 469 -6.40 2.03 12.83
N LEU A 470 -7.62 2.50 12.55
CA LEU A 470 -8.12 2.70 11.20
C LEU A 470 -7.35 3.82 10.49
N SER A 471 -7.14 4.96 11.16
CA SER A 471 -6.33 6.07 10.63
C SER A 471 -4.90 5.65 10.27
N ALA A 472 -4.23 4.93 11.18
CA ALA A 472 -2.89 4.40 10.95
C ALA A 472 -2.85 3.42 9.77
N PHE A 473 -3.89 2.61 9.60
CA PHE A 473 -4.04 1.71 8.47
C PHE A 473 -4.21 2.47 7.15
N MET A 474 -5.18 3.38 7.07
CA MET A 474 -5.51 4.15 5.85
C MET A 474 -4.35 5.00 5.35
N ARG A 475 -3.55 5.54 6.28
CA ARG A 475 -2.33 6.30 5.99
C ARG A 475 -1.20 5.43 5.44
N SER A 476 -1.08 4.19 5.94
CA SER A 476 0.07 3.33 5.66
C SER A 476 -0.18 2.33 4.53
N PHE A 477 -1.43 1.90 4.33
CA PHE A 477 -1.78 0.77 3.50
C PHE A 477 -2.85 1.12 2.45
N HIS A 478 -2.86 0.36 1.35
CA HIS A 478 -4.01 0.30 0.46
C HIS A 478 -5.20 -0.34 1.19
N VAL A 479 -6.41 0.15 0.90
CA VAL A 479 -7.66 -0.29 1.52
C VAL A 479 -8.11 -1.58 0.84
N VAL A 480 -7.51 -2.70 1.23
CA VAL A 480 -7.79 -4.01 0.61
C VAL A 480 -7.96 -5.08 1.68
N GLY A 481 -8.99 -5.93 1.49
CA GLY A 481 -9.38 -6.96 2.46
C GLY A 481 -10.08 -6.39 3.71
N VAL A 482 -10.66 -5.20 3.57
CA VAL A 482 -11.46 -4.50 4.58
C VAL A 482 -12.67 -3.85 3.88
N PRO A 483 -13.83 -3.72 4.54
CA PRO A 483 -15.00 -3.09 3.93
C PRO A 483 -14.73 -1.63 3.57
N THR A 484 -15.15 -1.22 2.36
CA THR A 484 -15.03 0.18 1.88
C THR A 484 -16.20 1.05 2.31
N ASP A 485 -17.39 0.44 2.43
CA ASP A 485 -18.65 1.17 2.55
C ASP A 485 -19.01 1.46 4.01
N THR A 486 -18.32 0.81 4.95
CA THR A 486 -18.46 1.18 6.36
C THR A 486 -17.87 2.58 6.50
N PRO A 487 -18.57 3.55 7.14
CA PRO A 487 -18.10 4.91 7.28
C PRO A 487 -16.80 4.92 8.11
N LEU A 488 -15.69 4.70 7.41
CA LEU A 488 -14.33 4.96 7.83
C LEU A 488 -14.06 6.47 7.81
N HIS A 489 -15.12 7.30 7.84
CA HIS A 489 -15.10 8.71 8.19
C HIS A 489 -14.62 8.86 9.64
N VAL A 490 -13.39 8.45 9.89
CA VAL A 490 -12.51 9.19 10.78
C VAL A 490 -12.49 10.58 10.17
N ASP A 491 -12.91 11.60 10.92
CA ASP A 491 -12.82 13.02 10.58
C ASP A 491 -11.34 13.44 10.46
N ALA A 492 -10.64 12.76 9.56
CA ALA A 492 -9.29 12.97 9.18
C ALA A 492 -9.30 14.30 8.43
N PRO A 493 -8.71 15.38 8.97
CA PRO A 493 -8.68 16.67 8.27
C PRO A 493 -8.04 16.44 6.91
N ALA A 494 -8.84 16.59 5.84
CA ALA A 494 -8.48 16.24 4.47
C ALA A 494 -7.15 16.88 4.03
N GLU A 495 -6.79 18.00 4.65
CA GLU A 495 -5.60 18.78 4.33
C GLU A 495 -4.29 18.27 4.96
N SER A 496 -4.34 17.48 6.05
CA SER A 496 -3.13 17.12 6.81
C SER A 496 -2.36 15.91 6.22
N TYR A 497 -3.04 15.05 5.46
CA TYR A 497 -2.44 13.81 4.93
C TYR A 497 -1.55 14.02 3.69
N THR A 498 -1.67 15.15 3.01
CA THR A 498 -0.93 15.39 1.75
C THR A 498 0.54 15.74 1.95
N LYS A 499 0.94 16.24 3.14
CA LYS A 499 2.32 16.73 3.39
C LYS A 499 3.22 15.78 4.19
N THR A 500 2.67 14.85 4.96
CA THR A 500 3.46 13.91 5.81
C THR A 500 3.33 12.44 5.43
N SER A 501 2.55 12.09 4.40
CA SER A 501 2.41 10.72 3.91
C SER A 501 3.76 10.19 3.40
N LEU A 502 4.40 9.33 4.21
CA LEU A 502 5.41 8.30 3.86
C LEU A 502 6.43 8.59 2.73
N GLY A 503 6.76 9.85 2.44
CA GLY A 503 7.56 10.22 1.27
C GLY A 503 7.01 9.66 -0.06
N ALA A 504 7.77 9.84 -1.14
CA ALA A 504 7.42 9.31 -2.47
C ALA A 504 7.28 7.77 -2.57
N ARG A 505 7.38 7.04 -1.45
CA ARG A 505 7.13 5.60 -1.37
C ARG A 505 5.65 5.45 -1.04
N GLY A 506 4.82 5.22 -2.07
CA GLY A 506 3.36 5.10 -1.96
C GLY A 506 2.88 4.09 -0.91
N LYS A 507 1.55 3.97 -0.79
CA LYS A 507 0.88 3.09 0.16
C LYS A 507 1.45 1.67 0.14
N LEU A 508 1.54 1.06 1.32
CA LEU A 508 2.01 -0.31 1.49
C LEU A 508 0.85 -1.29 1.25
N TRP A 509 1.21 -2.56 1.07
CA TRP A 509 0.24 -3.62 0.99
C TRP A 509 -0.01 -4.22 2.38
N PRO A 510 -1.28 -4.29 2.83
CA PRO A 510 -1.56 -4.84 4.14
C PRO A 510 -1.38 -6.36 4.12
N GLY A 511 -0.65 -6.87 5.10
CA GLY A 511 -0.63 -8.32 5.40
C GLY A 511 -1.79 -8.73 6.29
N ARG A 512 -2.05 -10.04 6.41
CA ARG A 512 -3.20 -10.62 7.14
C ARG A 512 -3.38 -10.11 8.58
N LYS A 513 -2.27 -9.90 9.31
CA LYS A 513 -2.31 -9.35 10.68
C LYS A 513 -2.80 -7.90 10.73
N HIS A 514 -2.55 -7.11 9.69
CA HIS A 514 -3.00 -5.72 9.62
C HIS A 514 -4.51 -5.68 9.36
N THR A 515 -4.98 -6.43 8.38
CA THR A 515 -6.42 -6.51 8.06
C THR A 515 -7.21 -7.10 9.22
N ALA A 516 -6.76 -8.20 9.83
CA ALA A 516 -7.41 -8.78 11.02
C ALA A 516 -7.54 -7.77 12.18
N LEU A 517 -6.53 -6.91 12.37
CA LEU A 517 -6.57 -5.86 13.39
C LEU A 517 -7.53 -4.72 13.03
N VAL A 518 -7.67 -4.39 11.74
CA VAL A 518 -8.71 -3.46 11.26
C VAL A 518 -10.10 -4.02 11.52
N TRP A 519 -10.36 -5.27 11.13
CA TRP A 519 -11.63 -5.95 11.44
C TRP A 519 -11.92 -5.95 12.94
N SER A 520 -10.91 -6.21 13.76
CA SER A 520 -11.06 -6.12 15.22
C SER A 520 -11.42 -4.71 15.69
N ALA A 521 -10.78 -3.68 15.16
CA ALA A 521 -11.09 -2.29 15.51
C ALA A 521 -12.52 -1.90 15.07
N MET A 522 -12.95 -2.34 13.88
CA MET A 522 -14.30 -2.09 13.38
C MET A 522 -15.36 -2.78 14.26
N VAL A 523 -15.16 -4.05 14.63
CA VAL A 523 -16.07 -4.74 15.56
C VAL A 523 -16.16 -3.99 16.88
N SER A 524 -15.02 -3.59 17.47
CA SER A 524 -15.02 -2.83 18.72
C SER A 524 -15.73 -1.47 18.62
N LEU A 525 -15.57 -0.75 17.50
CA LEU A 525 -16.26 0.52 17.28
C LEU A 525 -17.78 0.34 17.15
N ASN A 526 -18.23 -0.67 16.40
CA ASN A 526 -19.65 -0.91 16.20
C ASN A 526 -20.35 -1.40 17.47
N VAL A 527 -19.66 -2.18 18.31
CA VAL A 527 -20.15 -2.55 19.64
C VAL A 527 -20.30 -1.31 20.54
N ALA A 528 -19.41 -0.31 20.42
CA ALA A 528 -19.43 0.90 21.24
C ALA A 528 -20.36 2.02 20.71
N GLN A 529 -20.59 2.10 19.39
CA GLN A 529 -21.37 3.17 18.77
C GLN A 529 -22.89 2.95 18.83
N GLY A 530 -23.35 1.73 19.04
CA GLY A 530 -24.78 1.45 19.09
C GLY A 530 -25.43 2.20 20.26
N SER A 531 -26.37 3.10 19.95
CA SER A 531 -27.23 3.73 20.97
C SER A 531 -27.93 2.69 21.84
N THR A 532 -28.19 1.51 21.28
CA THR A 532 -28.65 0.32 21.98
C THR A 532 -27.71 -0.87 21.69
N PRO A 533 -27.57 -1.82 22.64
CA PRO A 533 -26.83 -3.07 22.42
C PRO A 533 -27.28 -3.84 21.17
N GLU A 534 -28.59 -3.79 20.86
CA GLU A 534 -29.16 -4.42 19.67
C GLU A 534 -28.69 -3.76 18.37
N HIS A 535 -28.60 -2.42 18.33
CA HIS A 535 -28.10 -1.72 17.16
C HIS A 535 -26.63 -2.05 16.90
N GLY A 536 -25.80 -2.04 17.96
CA GLY A 536 -24.39 -2.46 17.86
C GLY A 536 -24.26 -3.89 17.35
N GLN A 537 -25.10 -4.81 17.82
CA GLN A 537 -25.10 -6.20 17.35
C GLN A 537 -25.49 -6.32 15.87
N LYS A 538 -26.50 -5.59 15.40
CA LYS A 538 -26.89 -5.57 13.98
C LYS A 538 -25.75 -5.11 13.07
N LEU A 539 -25.00 -4.09 13.50
CA LEU A 539 -23.83 -3.60 12.77
C LEU A 539 -22.70 -4.65 12.73
N VAL A 540 -22.44 -5.35 13.85
CA VAL A 540 -21.46 -6.45 13.88
C VAL A 540 -21.89 -7.62 13.00
N ASP A 541 -23.18 -7.96 12.96
CA ASP A 541 -23.70 -9.00 12.06
C ASP A 541 -23.53 -8.63 10.58
N ALA A 542 -23.79 -7.38 10.21
CA ALA A 542 -23.57 -6.89 8.85
C ALA A 542 -22.09 -6.98 8.46
N LEU A 543 -21.18 -6.57 9.35
CA LEU A 543 -19.74 -6.73 9.13
C LEU A 543 -19.33 -8.20 9.03
N TYR A 544 -19.94 -9.08 9.81
CA TYR A 544 -19.65 -10.50 9.75
C TYR A 544 -20.11 -11.12 8.42
N ALA A 545 -21.29 -10.74 7.94
CA ALA A 545 -21.79 -11.15 6.63
C ALA A 545 -20.83 -10.71 5.51
N GLU A 546 -20.33 -9.47 5.58
CA GLU A 546 -19.34 -8.96 4.62
C GLU A 546 -18.02 -9.76 4.68
N LEU A 547 -17.53 -10.11 5.88
CA LEU A 547 -16.36 -10.97 6.01
C LEU A 547 -16.58 -12.34 5.34
N LEU A 548 -17.75 -12.94 5.51
CA LEU A 548 -18.10 -14.22 4.88
C LEU A 548 -18.18 -14.10 3.36
N THR A 549 -18.75 -13.01 2.84
CA THR A 549 -18.76 -12.72 1.40
C THR A 549 -17.34 -12.63 0.86
N GLN A 550 -16.44 -11.89 1.52
CA GLN A 550 -15.03 -11.80 1.12
C GLN A 550 -14.27 -13.12 1.25
N ALA A 551 -14.61 -13.96 2.24
CA ALA A 551 -13.99 -15.26 2.44
C ALA A 551 -14.43 -16.31 1.39
N ARG A 552 -15.69 -16.21 0.92
CA ARG A 552 -16.26 -17.07 -0.13
C ARG A 552 -15.88 -16.63 -1.54
N ALA A 553 -15.57 -15.35 -1.72
CA ALA A 553 -15.12 -14.85 -3.00
C ALA A 553 -13.93 -15.68 -3.51
N PRO A 554 -13.88 -16.02 -4.82
CA PRO A 554 -12.76 -16.76 -5.37
C PRO A 554 -11.45 -16.05 -5.03
N ARG A 555 -10.40 -16.82 -4.70
CA ARG A 555 -9.10 -16.34 -4.19
C ARG A 555 -8.26 -15.59 -5.24
N THR A 556 -8.89 -14.71 -6.00
CA THR A 556 -8.27 -13.85 -7.03
C THR A 556 -7.47 -12.71 -6.39
N ALA A 557 -7.81 -12.28 -5.17
CA ALA A 557 -7.10 -11.23 -4.46
C ALA A 557 -6.01 -11.75 -3.50
N SER A 558 -4.89 -11.04 -3.43
CA SER A 558 -3.74 -11.23 -2.53
C SER A 558 -4.06 -11.22 -1.02
N HIS A 559 -5.32 -11.01 -0.64
CA HIS A 559 -5.77 -10.73 0.71
C HIS A 559 -6.80 -11.78 1.13
N THR A 560 -6.32 -13.02 1.28
CA THR A 560 -7.15 -14.11 1.78
C THR A 560 -7.53 -13.82 3.23
N VAL A 561 -8.83 -13.75 3.49
CA VAL A 561 -9.37 -13.87 4.85
C VAL A 561 -8.76 -15.13 5.49
N ASP A 562 -8.24 -14.99 6.70
CA ASP A 562 -7.67 -16.09 7.48
C ASP A 562 -8.36 -16.22 8.83
N SER A 563 -8.01 -17.25 9.59
CA SER A 563 -8.58 -17.48 10.92
C SER A 563 -8.41 -16.28 11.86
N ALA A 564 -7.35 -15.49 11.74
CA ALA A 564 -7.16 -14.34 12.63
C ALA A 564 -8.28 -13.29 12.48
N HIS A 565 -8.88 -13.16 11.30
CA HIS A 565 -9.98 -12.21 11.03
C HIS A 565 -11.25 -12.55 11.84
N PHE A 566 -11.49 -13.83 12.12
CA PHE A 566 -12.65 -14.30 12.88
C PHE A 566 -12.55 -14.05 14.39
N THR A 567 -11.34 -13.80 14.92
CA THR A 567 -11.08 -13.70 16.37
C THR A 567 -11.95 -12.63 17.05
N ALA A 568 -12.12 -11.47 16.41
CA ALA A 568 -12.90 -10.36 16.96
C ALA A 568 -14.40 -10.67 16.96
N PHE A 569 -14.91 -11.24 15.87
CA PHE A 569 -16.30 -11.69 15.76
C PHE A 569 -16.61 -12.79 16.76
N LEU A 570 -15.71 -13.76 16.91
CA LEU A 570 -15.85 -14.86 17.84
C LEU A 570 -15.91 -14.35 19.29
N SER A 571 -15.07 -13.37 19.64
CA SER A 571 -15.13 -12.69 20.96
C SER A 571 -16.42 -11.89 21.16
N ALA A 572 -16.90 -11.20 20.12
CA ALA A 572 -18.14 -10.41 20.18
C ALA A 572 -19.37 -11.32 20.34
N PHE A 573 -19.49 -12.35 19.49
CA PHE A 573 -20.62 -13.29 19.52
C PHE A 573 -20.61 -14.16 20.77
N ALA A 574 -19.44 -14.56 21.26
CA ALA A 574 -19.33 -15.24 22.55
C ALA A 574 -19.90 -14.39 23.69
N ARG A 575 -19.66 -13.08 23.68
CA ARG A 575 -20.15 -12.17 24.71
C ARG A 575 -21.65 -11.89 24.60
N THR A 576 -22.16 -11.67 23.39
CA THR A 576 -23.55 -11.22 23.19
C THR A 576 -24.53 -12.39 23.05
N ARG A 577 -24.11 -13.51 22.48
CA ARG A 577 -24.95 -14.69 22.20
C ARG A 577 -24.53 -15.93 22.99
N GLY A 578 -23.38 -15.89 23.67
CA GLY A 578 -22.84 -17.02 24.40
C GLY A 578 -22.21 -18.09 23.51
N PRO A 579 -22.08 -19.32 24.03
CA PRO A 579 -21.49 -20.46 23.33
C PRO A 579 -22.09 -20.76 21.95
N PRO A 580 -23.44 -20.71 21.73
CA PRO A 580 -24.01 -20.97 20.41
C PRO A 580 -23.55 -19.98 19.33
N GLY A 581 -23.38 -18.70 19.71
CA GLY A 581 -22.88 -17.67 18.79
C GLY A 581 -21.43 -17.91 18.37
N ALA A 582 -20.58 -18.32 19.32
CA ALA A 582 -19.19 -18.67 19.03
C ALA A 582 -19.08 -19.95 18.20
N ALA A 583 -19.89 -20.97 18.51
CA ALA A 583 -19.95 -22.23 17.79
C ALA A 583 -20.36 -22.05 16.32
N ARG A 584 -21.31 -21.13 16.04
CA ARG A 584 -21.68 -20.76 14.66
C ARG A 584 -20.46 -20.27 13.86
N ILE A 585 -19.64 -19.41 14.44
CA ILE A 585 -18.45 -18.88 13.76
C ILE A 585 -17.43 -19.99 13.50
N MET A 586 -17.25 -20.92 14.44
CA MET A 586 -16.38 -22.09 14.26
C MET A 586 -16.87 -22.97 13.10
N SER A 587 -18.18 -23.21 13.02
CA SER A 587 -18.81 -23.93 11.91
C SER A 587 -18.58 -23.24 10.56
N ASP A 588 -18.77 -21.91 10.52
CA ASP A 588 -18.53 -21.13 9.30
C ASP A 588 -17.05 -21.19 8.87
N MET A 589 -16.10 -21.17 9.81
CA MET A 589 -14.68 -21.35 9.52
C MET A 589 -14.38 -22.74 8.94
N HIS A 590 -14.96 -23.80 9.49
CA HIS A 590 -14.84 -25.15 8.94
C HIS A 590 -15.42 -25.25 7.52
N ALA A 591 -16.57 -24.63 7.26
CA ALA A 591 -17.17 -24.57 5.92
C ALA A 591 -16.28 -23.83 4.90
N LEU A 592 -15.44 -22.89 5.37
CA LEU A 592 -14.43 -22.20 4.57
C LEU A 592 -13.09 -22.94 4.47
N ALA A 593 -13.00 -24.16 5.01
CA ALA A 593 -11.78 -24.94 5.16
C ALA A 593 -10.66 -24.16 5.90
N LEU A 594 -11.05 -23.36 6.90
CA LEU A 594 -10.14 -22.65 7.79
C LEU A 594 -10.12 -23.34 9.15
N ALA A 595 -8.98 -23.95 9.50
CA ALA A 595 -8.79 -24.57 10.80
C ALA A 595 -8.77 -23.50 11.92
N PRO A 596 -9.65 -23.60 12.94
CA PRO A 596 -9.61 -22.69 14.08
C PRO A 596 -8.36 -22.93 14.96
N PRO A 597 -7.51 -21.91 15.21
CA PRO A 597 -6.38 -22.04 16.11
C PRO A 597 -6.80 -22.24 17.57
N ALA A 598 -5.89 -22.72 18.43
CA ALA A 598 -6.12 -22.90 19.87
C ALA A 598 -6.66 -21.64 20.58
N ALA A 599 -6.29 -20.45 20.10
CA ALA A 599 -6.80 -19.19 20.64
C ALA A 599 -8.31 -18.99 20.43
N HIS A 600 -8.90 -19.56 19.39
CA HIS A 600 -10.36 -19.51 19.15
C HIS A 600 -11.10 -20.44 20.10
N TRP A 601 -10.60 -21.67 20.26
CA TRP A 601 -11.11 -22.62 21.25
C TRP A 601 -11.04 -22.08 22.67
N ALA A 602 -9.96 -21.35 23.02
CA ALA A 602 -9.85 -20.67 24.31
C ALA A 602 -10.98 -19.65 24.56
N ILE A 603 -11.47 -18.96 23.52
CA ILE A 603 -12.59 -18.03 23.65
C ILE A 603 -13.92 -18.79 23.81
N VAL A 604 -14.12 -19.89 23.05
CA VAL A 604 -15.33 -20.75 23.18
C VAL A 604 -15.40 -21.37 24.57
N LEU A 605 -14.32 -21.99 25.03
CA LEU A 605 -14.24 -22.62 26.36
C LEU A 605 -14.46 -21.60 27.47
N ARG A 606 -13.89 -20.39 27.35
CA ARG A 606 -14.16 -19.31 28.29
C ARG A 606 -15.65 -18.95 28.33
N ALA A 607 -16.30 -18.82 27.17
CA ALA A 607 -17.73 -18.49 27.12
C ALA A 607 -18.62 -19.59 27.72
N LEU A 608 -18.23 -20.86 27.58
CA LEU A 608 -18.88 -22.00 28.24
C LEU A 608 -18.68 -21.95 29.76
N ALA A 609 -17.45 -21.69 30.21
CA ALA A 609 -17.11 -21.56 31.62
C ALA A 609 -17.80 -20.37 32.30
N GLU A 610 -17.90 -19.21 31.62
CA GLU A 610 -18.64 -18.04 32.10
C GLU A 610 -20.15 -18.31 32.27
N ARG A 611 -20.69 -19.37 31.64
CA ARG A 611 -22.08 -19.83 31.82
C ARG A 611 -22.23 -21.00 32.80
N GLY A 612 -21.14 -21.46 33.43
CA GLY A 612 -21.17 -22.60 34.33
C GLY A 612 -21.38 -23.96 33.66
N ALA A 613 -21.17 -24.07 32.34
CA ALA A 613 -21.32 -25.33 31.59
C ALA A 613 -20.10 -26.26 31.78
N ALA A 614 -19.81 -26.63 33.03
CA ALA A 614 -18.58 -27.33 33.43
C ALA A 614 -18.33 -28.62 32.65
N GLU A 615 -19.35 -29.47 32.47
CA GLU A 615 -19.21 -30.75 31.75
C GLU A 615 -18.74 -30.56 30.29
N GLN A 616 -19.29 -29.56 29.59
CA GLN A 616 -18.90 -29.25 28.21
C GLN A 616 -17.49 -28.68 28.14
N VAL A 617 -17.11 -27.85 29.13
CA VAL A 617 -15.74 -27.33 29.24
C VAL A 617 -14.75 -28.46 29.41
N TRP A 618 -15.01 -29.40 30.32
CA TRP A 618 -14.11 -30.53 30.58
C TRP A 618 -14.03 -31.46 29.38
N GLY A 619 -15.16 -31.83 28.76
CA GLY A 619 -15.15 -32.69 27.58
C GLY A 619 -14.35 -32.12 26.41
N LEU A 620 -14.47 -30.80 26.15
CA LEU A 620 -13.68 -30.14 25.11
C LEU A 620 -12.21 -29.94 25.51
N LEU A 621 -11.94 -29.60 26.77
CA LEU A 621 -10.57 -29.40 27.25
C LEU A 621 -9.80 -30.72 27.25
N ASP A 622 -10.40 -31.81 27.73
CA ASP A 622 -9.82 -33.16 27.71
C ASP A 622 -9.54 -33.63 26.26
N ALA A 623 -10.42 -33.31 25.31
CA ALA A 623 -10.18 -33.57 23.89
C ALA A 623 -8.97 -32.79 23.33
N MET A 624 -8.81 -31.52 23.72
CA MET A 624 -7.63 -30.71 23.36
C MET A 624 -6.34 -31.13 24.09
N GLU A 625 -6.47 -31.80 25.23
CA GLU A 625 -5.37 -32.26 26.07
C GLU A 625 -4.85 -33.66 25.69
N GLY A 626 -5.66 -34.44 24.97
CA GLY A 626 -5.36 -35.81 24.55
C GLY A 626 -4.19 -35.96 23.57
N PRO A 627 -3.70 -37.20 23.34
CA PRO A 627 -2.55 -37.46 22.48
C PRO A 627 -2.78 -36.94 21.06
N GLN A 628 -1.89 -36.04 20.62
CA GLN A 628 -1.89 -35.37 19.31
C GLN A 628 -3.18 -34.62 18.93
N GLY A 629 -3.94 -34.09 19.89
CA GLY A 629 -5.16 -33.33 19.58
C GLY A 629 -6.21 -34.22 18.89
N ALA A 630 -6.57 -35.31 19.56
CA ALA A 630 -7.55 -36.28 19.09
C ALA A 630 -8.77 -35.57 18.48
N ASN A 631 -9.24 -36.05 17.32
CA ASN A 631 -10.36 -35.47 16.56
C ASN A 631 -10.10 -34.10 15.90
N GLY A 632 -8.83 -33.73 15.67
CA GLY A 632 -8.48 -32.52 14.91
C GLY A 632 -8.54 -31.23 15.73
N PHE A 633 -8.58 -31.35 17.06
CA PHE A 633 -8.46 -30.20 17.96
C PHE A 633 -7.00 -29.75 18.07
N PRO A 634 -6.73 -28.44 18.17
CA PRO A 634 -5.38 -27.97 18.46
C PRO A 634 -5.04 -28.23 19.93
N GLU A 635 -3.75 -28.46 20.20
CA GLU A 635 -3.25 -28.68 21.56
C GLU A 635 -3.63 -27.52 22.50
N ALA A 636 -4.17 -27.86 23.68
CA ALA A 636 -4.46 -26.88 24.71
C ALA A 636 -3.16 -26.19 25.16
N SER A 637 -3.18 -24.85 25.15
CA SER A 637 -2.08 -24.04 25.66
C SER A 637 -2.38 -23.58 27.09
N ILE A 638 -1.37 -23.12 27.82
CA ILE A 638 -1.58 -22.43 29.11
C ILE A 638 -2.49 -21.19 28.96
N ALA A 639 -2.50 -20.55 27.79
CA ALA A 639 -3.41 -19.43 27.52
C ALA A 639 -4.88 -19.92 27.41
N THR A 640 -5.10 -21.13 26.90
CA THR A 640 -6.40 -21.80 26.87
C THR A 640 -6.90 -22.03 28.30
N HIS A 641 -6.10 -22.69 29.15
CA HIS A 641 -6.44 -22.92 30.54
C HIS A 641 -6.66 -21.62 31.33
N THR A 642 -5.81 -20.61 31.12
CA THR A 642 -5.98 -19.29 31.74
C THR A 642 -7.32 -18.66 31.35
N ALA A 643 -7.78 -18.84 30.11
CA ALA A 643 -9.08 -18.33 29.66
C ALA A 643 -10.25 -19.08 30.33
N VAL A 644 -10.14 -20.40 30.49
CA VAL A 644 -11.13 -21.23 31.20
C VAL A 644 -11.21 -20.85 32.67
N LEU A 645 -10.07 -20.72 33.34
CA LEU A 645 -9.99 -20.28 34.73
C LEU A 645 -10.69 -18.93 34.94
N LYS A 646 -10.40 -17.95 34.08
CA LYS A 646 -11.09 -16.65 34.12
C LYS A 646 -12.60 -16.78 33.93
N GLY A 647 -13.06 -17.76 33.14
CA GLY A 647 -14.47 -18.02 32.96
C GLY A 647 -15.14 -18.60 34.20
N PHE A 648 -14.55 -19.63 34.83
CA PHE A 648 -15.09 -20.22 36.05
C PHE A 648 -15.07 -19.26 37.24
N VAL A 649 -14.02 -18.43 37.37
CA VAL A 649 -13.96 -17.37 38.40
C VAL A 649 -15.13 -16.38 38.22
N ARG A 650 -15.47 -16.02 36.98
CA ARG A 650 -16.62 -15.13 36.69
C ARG A 650 -17.97 -15.78 36.92
N ALA A 651 -18.06 -17.09 36.75
CA ALA A 651 -19.26 -17.86 37.03
C ALA A 651 -19.35 -18.33 38.50
N GLU A 652 -18.42 -17.89 39.36
CA GLU A 652 -18.34 -18.24 40.79
C GLU A 652 -18.26 -19.76 41.03
N ARG A 653 -17.67 -20.49 40.07
CA ARG A 653 -17.48 -21.94 40.08
C ARG A 653 -16.12 -22.30 40.70
N LEU A 654 -16.07 -22.26 42.02
CA LEU A 654 -14.81 -22.39 42.76
C LEU A 654 -14.12 -23.76 42.56
N ALA A 655 -14.87 -24.85 42.66
CA ALA A 655 -14.33 -26.20 42.56
C ALA A 655 -13.66 -26.42 41.19
N GLU A 656 -14.33 -26.03 40.11
CA GLU A 656 -13.78 -26.11 38.76
C GLU A 656 -12.59 -25.18 38.56
N GLY A 657 -12.63 -23.97 39.13
CA GLY A 657 -11.51 -23.03 39.11
C GLY A 657 -10.23 -23.62 39.72
N ARG A 658 -10.35 -24.27 40.89
CA ARG A 658 -9.23 -24.97 41.56
C ARG A 658 -8.67 -26.10 40.71
N GLU A 659 -9.53 -26.88 40.07
CA GLU A 659 -9.10 -27.97 39.20
C GLU A 659 -8.34 -27.45 37.96
N VAL A 660 -8.80 -26.37 37.33
CA VAL A 660 -8.06 -25.74 36.22
C VAL A 660 -6.70 -25.22 36.68
N ALA A 661 -6.62 -24.59 37.86
CA ALA A 661 -5.36 -24.12 38.42
C ALA A 661 -4.37 -25.27 38.67
N ARG A 662 -4.84 -26.37 39.26
CA ARG A 662 -4.06 -27.60 39.45
C ARG A 662 -3.53 -28.16 38.13
N ARG A 663 -4.35 -28.19 37.07
CA ARG A 663 -3.92 -28.62 35.72
C ARG A 663 -2.87 -27.69 35.11
N ILE A 664 -2.99 -26.37 35.31
CA ILE A 664 -1.98 -25.40 34.84
C ILE A 664 -0.60 -25.70 35.47
N GLU A 665 -0.57 -25.93 36.78
CA GLU A 665 0.67 -26.26 37.51
C GLU A 665 1.22 -27.63 37.08
N ALA A 666 0.39 -28.67 37.11
CA ALA A 666 0.80 -30.04 36.82
C ALA A 666 1.28 -30.24 35.38
N ARG A 667 0.56 -29.67 34.39
CA ARG A 667 0.85 -29.92 32.96
C ARG A 667 1.98 -29.05 32.42
N TYR A 668 2.06 -27.80 32.86
CA TYR A 668 3.03 -26.83 32.30
C TYR A 668 4.20 -26.51 33.21
N GLY A 669 4.23 -27.06 34.44
CA GLY A 669 5.22 -26.68 35.46
C GLY A 669 5.18 -25.17 35.72
N TYR A 670 3.99 -24.57 35.72
CA TYR A 670 3.84 -23.12 35.81
C TYR A 670 4.38 -22.61 37.15
N VAL A 671 5.36 -21.71 37.09
CA VAL A 671 5.88 -21.00 38.25
C VAL A 671 5.15 -19.66 38.40
N ARG A 672 4.63 -19.37 39.59
CA ARG A 672 3.96 -18.10 39.91
C ARG A 672 4.79 -16.90 39.48
N GLY A 673 4.13 -15.91 38.87
CA GLY A 673 4.77 -14.71 38.33
C GLY A 673 5.41 -14.86 36.95
N ALA A 674 5.57 -16.08 36.40
CA ALA A 674 6.16 -16.27 35.07
C ALA A 674 5.31 -15.65 33.94
N ARG A 675 3.99 -15.55 34.14
CA ARG A 675 3.06 -14.93 33.18
C ARG A 675 2.02 -14.08 33.88
N ALA A 676 2.08 -12.76 33.67
CA ALA A 676 1.18 -11.80 34.30
C ALA A 676 -0.32 -12.10 34.12
N ARG A 677 -0.75 -12.58 32.95
CA ARG A 677 -2.17 -12.88 32.67
C ARG A 677 -2.69 -14.11 33.41
N THR A 678 -1.85 -15.12 33.59
CA THR A 678 -2.18 -16.32 34.36
C THR A 678 -2.22 -15.97 35.83
N GLU A 679 -1.29 -15.14 36.30
CA GLU A 679 -1.24 -14.70 37.68
C GLU A 679 -2.41 -13.79 38.07
N GLU A 680 -2.88 -12.95 37.15
CA GLU A 680 -4.13 -12.21 37.34
C GLU A 680 -5.33 -13.15 37.50
N ALA A 681 -5.39 -14.25 36.74
CA ALA A 681 -6.49 -15.22 36.84
C ALA A 681 -6.44 -15.99 38.17
N LEU A 682 -5.25 -16.41 38.61
CA LEU A 682 -5.03 -17.10 39.88
C LEU A 682 -5.38 -16.19 41.07
N ARG A 683 -4.95 -14.93 41.06
CA ARG A 683 -5.36 -13.95 42.08
C ARG A 683 -6.88 -13.74 42.11
N GLY A 684 -7.53 -13.80 40.94
CA GLY A 684 -8.99 -13.76 40.85
C GLY A 684 -9.64 -14.96 41.53
N LEU A 685 -9.07 -16.15 41.39
CA LEU A 685 -9.52 -17.37 42.08
C LEU A 685 -9.33 -17.25 43.60
N GLU A 686 -8.15 -16.82 44.06
CA GLU A 686 -7.87 -16.62 45.49
C GLU A 686 -8.78 -15.57 46.14
N ALA A 687 -9.16 -14.53 45.39
CA ALA A 687 -10.13 -13.54 45.86
C ALA A 687 -11.53 -14.13 45.97
N LEU A 688 -11.95 -14.96 45.01
CA LEU A 688 -13.23 -15.67 45.06
C LEU A 688 -13.28 -16.66 46.23
N GLU A 689 -12.19 -17.36 46.50
CA GLU A 689 -12.07 -18.29 47.64
C GLU A 689 -12.32 -17.59 48.97
N ARG A 690 -11.59 -16.50 49.23
CA ARG A 690 -11.75 -15.73 50.47
C ARG A 690 -13.17 -15.19 50.64
N ARG A 691 -13.77 -14.67 49.55
CA ARG A 691 -15.13 -14.14 49.61
C ARG A 691 -16.16 -15.23 49.96
N LEU A 692 -16.06 -16.41 49.37
CA LEU A 692 -16.98 -17.52 49.65
C LEU A 692 -16.77 -18.11 51.05
N GLU A 693 -15.55 -18.04 51.60
CA GLU A 693 -15.25 -18.42 52.98
C GLU A 693 -15.86 -17.42 53.97
N GLU A 694 -15.68 -16.11 53.73
CA GLU A 694 -16.32 -15.04 54.52
C GLU A 694 -17.86 -15.17 54.50
N GLU A 695 -18.46 -15.43 53.33
CA GLU A 695 -19.92 -15.65 53.20
C GLU A 695 -20.38 -16.89 53.98
N ARG A 696 -19.57 -17.95 54.02
CA ARG A 696 -19.85 -19.16 54.78
C ARG A 696 -19.76 -18.92 56.29
N GLU A 697 -18.72 -18.25 56.75
CA GLU A 697 -18.57 -17.89 58.17
C GLU A 697 -19.72 -17.00 58.66
N LEU A 698 -20.15 -16.04 57.83
CA LEU A 698 -21.31 -15.20 58.14
C LEU A 698 -22.61 -16.01 58.19
N ALA A 699 -22.78 -16.99 57.30
CA ALA A 699 -23.95 -17.87 57.30
C ALA A 699 -23.97 -18.80 58.52
N GLU A 700 -22.82 -19.38 58.89
CA GLU A 700 -22.67 -20.22 60.09
C GLU A 700 -22.95 -19.39 61.35
N GLY A 701 -22.38 -18.19 61.48
CA GLY A 701 -22.65 -17.28 62.60
C GLY A 701 -24.11 -16.82 62.68
N TYR A 702 -24.80 -16.64 61.55
CA TYR A 702 -26.23 -16.32 61.52
C TYR A 702 -27.09 -17.50 62.00
N LEU A 703 -26.75 -18.74 61.61
CA LEU A 703 -27.45 -19.94 62.07
C LEU A 703 -27.23 -20.17 63.57
N GLU A 704 -26.02 -19.95 64.08
CA GLU A 704 -25.73 -20.03 65.52
C GLU A 704 -26.51 -18.98 66.32
N HIS A 705 -26.53 -17.72 65.87
CA HIS A 705 -27.31 -16.68 66.52
C HIS A 705 -28.81 -16.96 66.47
N ARG A 706 -29.32 -17.54 65.36
CA ARG A 706 -30.73 -17.93 65.25
C ARG A 706 -31.08 -19.14 66.11
N ALA A 707 -30.14 -20.06 66.34
CA ALA A 707 -30.36 -21.21 67.22
C ALA A 707 -30.30 -20.82 68.71
N ALA A 708 -29.57 -19.75 69.05
CA ALA A 708 -29.48 -19.21 70.40
C ALA A 708 -30.67 -18.31 70.80
N ALA A 709 -31.42 -17.79 69.83
CA ALA A 709 -32.62 -16.98 70.01
C ALA A 709 -33.89 -17.86 69.98
#